data_AF-R9LVV8-F1
#
_entry.id   AF-R9LVV8-F1
#
_cell.length_a   1.000
_cell.length_b   1.000
_cell.length_c   1.000
_cell.angle_alpha   90.00
_cell.angle_beta   90.00
_cell.angle_gamma   90.00
#
_symmetry.space_group_name_H-M   'P 1'
#
loop_
_entity.id
_entity.type
_entity.pdbx_description
1 polymer ?
#
loop_
_entity_poly.entity_id
_entity_poly.type
_entity_poly.pdbx_seq_one_letter_code
_entity_poly.pdbx_strand_id
1 'polypeptide(L)'
;MYQAEEDPQEAKASKIVKSILFLVIFCGILISVAKMLTSPGDYRNYQWVHGFYEEEEDTLDAVYIGSSATYAFWQAALGWDSHGIAVWPYAANGQPLKAVRFILEEVQKTQPDALKIINISSGDIGECSVSQIHWLTDYMPWSLTKLKLIHYLCETGDYELADRLEFYFSLYRYHSRWSELIREDLSYELDGTKGGSQYDSFLKNTKDVSKSYRETDRLGELSDEAEAYLESLFDYIDQENIQVLFVSNTSVTTSEIALAEVNQIMEMAEARGYSTLNMKNQQEEIGINTATDYYNTGHANVHGSIKYTEYLSDYLVEHYDFQDKRGQEGYESWDLAAEKYKNILAPYVVAEELNADAYDSSLQAPELSALKVNGTKLTLQWKEVEGADAYHIYRKQGASQPWKLLAEVTADTLSYQDTDLALFREYTYTVVPQRETDGKNWHGNYQFAGISATTIPRAPKLLELTGDSQSLTLTWKTVSKADGYAVFRKICGGSWIEVADVGKETQYTDTNLFGGEVPFQYTVRAYMRDKTGARILGSSDANGLLWLPQLQDIGLTASAESGRIVVSWEPVSGAGKYYIERRTKGGGWTEIAELISGEAASLEDLTAEKGVAYQYRVTAALTYSKEEYRFASQETDAWHCPTQDSVVADSPEIVFARQIGQGIELVWTPASNAGAYRIYKKTETSDWTVLKESAAGNAYFDSLTAEGESAVSYIVQALYGSGGVVFGGEFSEDMAVTVLLEQEG
;
A
#
# COMPACT_ATOMS: atom_id res chain seq x y z
N MET A 1 -17.43 22.16 -95.66
CA MET A 1 -16.08 22.54 -95.21
C MET A 1 -15.67 21.55 -94.14
N TYR A 2 -14.49 20.96 -94.36
CA TYR A 2 -13.97 19.76 -93.74
C TYR A 2 -14.02 19.77 -92.21
N GLN A 3 -14.63 18.73 -91.62
CA GLN A 3 -14.21 18.25 -90.30
C GLN A 3 -12.77 17.77 -90.47
N ALA A 4 -11.84 18.43 -89.78
CA ALA A 4 -10.50 17.88 -89.62
C ALA A 4 -10.66 16.58 -88.83
N GLU A 5 -10.55 15.43 -89.50
CA GLU A 5 -10.34 14.15 -88.84
C GLU A 5 -9.02 14.30 -88.06
N GLU A 6 -9.12 14.27 -86.73
CA GLU A 6 -7.96 14.14 -85.84
C GLU A 6 -7.09 12.99 -86.35
N ASP A 7 -5.79 13.24 -86.53
CA ASP A 7 -4.86 12.20 -86.95
C ASP A 7 -5.03 10.98 -86.02
N PRO A 8 -5.33 9.79 -86.55
CA PRO A 8 -5.49 8.58 -85.74
C PRO A 8 -4.32 8.31 -84.79
N GLN A 9 -3.11 8.78 -85.12
CA GLN A 9 -1.94 8.70 -84.24
C GLN A 9 -2.01 9.71 -83.08
N GLU A 10 -2.45 10.94 -83.31
CA GLU A 10 -2.62 11.96 -82.27
C GLU A 10 -3.77 11.61 -81.31
N ALA A 11 -4.89 11.08 -81.83
CA ALA A 11 -6.01 10.61 -81.02
C ALA A 11 -5.61 9.38 -80.16
N LYS A 12 -4.75 8.50 -80.67
CA LYS A 12 -4.18 7.36 -79.94
C LYS A 12 -3.18 7.81 -78.87
N ALA A 13 -2.30 8.76 -79.19
CA ALA A 13 -1.36 9.35 -78.24
C ALA A 13 -2.09 10.08 -77.10
N SER A 14 -3.12 10.88 -77.41
CA SER A 14 -3.97 11.57 -76.43
C SER A 14 -4.68 10.60 -75.47
N LYS A 15 -5.18 9.47 -75.98
CA LYS A 15 -5.76 8.40 -75.14
C LYS A 15 -4.73 7.75 -74.22
N ILE A 16 -3.53 7.45 -74.73
CA ILE A 16 -2.44 6.90 -73.93
C ILE A 16 -2.05 7.86 -72.80
N VAL A 17 -1.87 9.15 -73.10
CA VAL A 17 -1.55 10.18 -72.09
C VAL A 17 -2.66 10.29 -71.03
N LYS A 18 -3.93 10.31 -71.43
CA LYS A 18 -5.06 10.34 -70.48
C LYS A 18 -5.14 9.09 -69.61
N SER A 19 -4.85 7.91 -70.17
CA SER A 19 -4.79 6.66 -69.41
C SER A 19 -3.63 6.66 -68.42
N ILE A 20 -2.45 7.12 -68.81
CA ILE A 20 -1.30 7.27 -67.91
C ILE A 20 -1.64 8.25 -66.79
N LEU A 21 -2.19 9.42 -67.12
CA LEU A 21 -2.58 10.42 -66.11
C LEU A 21 -3.62 9.88 -65.13
N PHE A 22 -4.64 9.17 -65.64
CA PHE A 22 -5.63 8.50 -64.79
C PHE A 22 -4.97 7.49 -63.86
N LEU A 23 -4.08 6.63 -64.37
CA LEU A 23 -3.38 5.63 -63.56
C LEU A 23 -2.51 6.29 -62.49
N VAL A 24 -1.79 7.37 -62.82
CA VAL A 24 -0.98 8.12 -61.84
C VAL A 24 -1.85 8.69 -60.73
N ILE A 25 -2.96 9.35 -61.08
CA ILE A 25 -3.89 9.92 -60.10
C ILE A 25 -4.53 8.82 -59.26
N PHE A 26 -4.99 7.74 -59.89
CA PHE A 26 -5.64 6.62 -59.23
C PHE A 26 -4.69 5.90 -58.27
N CYS A 27 -3.45 5.62 -58.69
CA CYS A 27 -2.41 5.07 -57.83
C CYS A 27 -2.06 6.02 -56.69
N GLY A 28 -1.98 7.34 -56.95
CA GLY A 28 -1.77 8.34 -55.90
C GLY A 28 -2.87 8.31 -54.83
N ILE A 29 -4.14 8.25 -55.25
CA ILE A 29 -5.28 8.11 -54.32
C ILE A 29 -5.19 6.80 -53.54
N LEU A 30 -4.90 5.68 -54.21
CA LEU A 30 -4.78 4.38 -53.55
C LEU A 30 -3.65 4.35 -52.52
N ILE A 31 -2.50 4.97 -52.81
CA ILE A 31 -1.39 5.07 -51.86
C ILE A 31 -1.80 5.90 -50.64
N SER A 32 -2.47 7.04 -50.84
CA SER A 32 -2.97 7.86 -49.74
C SER A 32 -3.98 7.10 -48.88
N VAL A 33 -4.95 6.40 -49.50
CA VAL A 33 -5.93 5.57 -48.79
C VAL A 33 -5.27 4.39 -48.09
N ALA A 34 -4.28 3.75 -48.71
CA ALA A 34 -3.53 2.67 -48.10
C ALA A 34 -2.78 3.17 -46.85
N LYS A 35 -2.12 4.33 -46.92
CA LYS A 35 -1.47 4.97 -45.76
C LYS A 35 -2.49 5.16 -44.63
N MET A 36 -3.66 5.73 -44.94
CA MET A 36 -4.78 5.93 -43.99
C MET A 36 -5.26 4.64 -43.31
N LEU A 37 -5.33 3.53 -44.05
CA LEU A 37 -5.81 2.25 -43.54
C LEU A 37 -4.73 1.43 -42.85
N THR A 38 -3.45 1.72 -43.05
CA THR A 38 -2.33 0.90 -42.56
C THR A 38 -2.00 1.20 -41.10
N SER A 39 -2.06 2.46 -40.68
CA SER A 39 -1.74 2.84 -39.31
C SER A 39 -3.00 2.90 -38.46
N PRO A 40 -3.15 2.10 -37.40
CA PRO A 40 -4.13 2.37 -36.34
C PRO A 40 -3.69 3.61 -35.56
N GLY A 41 -4.60 4.18 -34.76
CA GLY A 41 -4.33 5.36 -33.93
C GLY A 41 -3.12 5.24 -32.99
N ASP A 42 -2.56 4.03 -32.85
CA ASP A 42 -1.24 3.76 -32.28
C ASP A 42 -0.16 3.76 -33.37
N TYR A 43 0.44 4.93 -33.59
CA TYR A 43 1.42 5.21 -34.65
C TYR A 43 2.88 5.05 -34.19
N ARG A 44 3.15 4.33 -33.10
CA ARG A 44 4.49 4.25 -32.48
C ARG A 44 5.59 3.78 -33.44
N ASN A 45 5.38 2.67 -34.15
CA ASN A 45 6.35 2.17 -35.14
C ASN A 45 6.58 3.16 -36.30
N TYR A 46 5.58 3.95 -36.67
CA TYR A 46 5.74 5.03 -37.65
C TYR A 46 6.73 6.09 -37.13
N GLN A 47 6.66 6.47 -35.85
CA GLN A 47 7.57 7.48 -35.28
C GLN A 47 9.03 7.04 -35.37
N TRP A 48 9.35 5.77 -35.11
CA TRP A 48 10.73 5.27 -35.10
C TRP A 48 11.23 4.89 -36.50
N VAL A 49 10.43 4.17 -37.29
CA VAL A 49 10.84 3.67 -38.61
C VAL A 49 10.69 4.76 -39.67
N HIS A 50 9.50 5.36 -39.81
CA HIS A 50 9.28 6.37 -40.84
C HIS A 50 10.00 7.67 -40.50
N GLY A 51 10.05 8.05 -39.22
CA GLY A 51 10.71 9.29 -38.81
C GLY A 51 12.19 9.36 -39.18
N PHE A 52 12.89 8.22 -39.25
CA PHE A 52 14.27 8.17 -39.76
C PHE A 52 14.40 8.77 -41.16
N TYR A 53 13.44 8.49 -42.04
CA TYR A 53 13.48 8.91 -43.44
C TYR A 53 13.16 10.41 -43.61
N GLU A 54 12.73 11.08 -42.56
CA GLU A 54 12.47 12.52 -42.54
C GLU A 54 13.68 13.32 -42.02
N GLU A 55 14.73 12.65 -41.51
CA GLU A 55 15.98 13.31 -41.13
C GLU A 55 16.80 13.68 -42.38
N GLU A 56 17.45 14.85 -42.33
CA GLU A 56 18.28 15.34 -43.41
C GLU A 56 19.53 14.45 -43.60
N GLU A 57 19.96 14.26 -44.85
CA GLU A 57 21.12 13.44 -45.20
C GLU A 57 22.39 13.91 -44.46
N ASP A 58 23.18 12.95 -43.97
CA ASP A 58 24.46 13.17 -43.27
C ASP A 58 24.41 14.09 -42.03
N THR A 59 23.29 14.06 -41.29
CA THR A 59 23.12 14.83 -40.04
C THR A 59 23.22 14.00 -38.76
N LEU A 60 23.07 12.67 -38.84
CA LEU A 60 23.09 11.82 -37.65
C LEU A 60 24.51 11.42 -37.26
N ASP A 61 24.80 11.45 -35.96
CA ASP A 61 26.04 10.86 -35.42
C ASP A 61 25.97 9.34 -35.44
N ALA A 62 24.79 8.80 -35.12
CA ALA A 62 24.56 7.37 -35.12
C ALA A 62 23.11 6.99 -35.41
N VAL A 63 22.90 5.74 -35.82
CA VAL A 63 21.58 5.12 -35.90
C VAL A 63 21.57 3.90 -35.01
N TYR A 64 20.70 3.90 -34.00
CA TYR A 64 20.53 2.79 -33.08
C TYR A 64 19.43 1.85 -33.58
N ILE A 65 19.85 0.69 -34.10
CA ILE A 65 19.01 -0.28 -34.77
C ILE A 65 18.64 -1.41 -33.81
N GLY A 66 17.34 -1.67 -33.65
CA GLY A 66 16.90 -2.84 -32.89
C GLY A 66 15.40 -2.97 -32.66
N SER A 67 15.04 -3.83 -31.72
CA SER A 67 13.64 -4.14 -31.41
C SER A 67 13.09 -3.25 -30.30
N SER A 68 12.09 -3.73 -29.57
CA SER A 68 11.39 -2.95 -28.55
C SER A 68 12.25 -2.48 -27.39
N ALA A 69 13.36 -3.17 -27.14
CA ALA A 69 14.31 -2.71 -26.13
C ALA A 69 15.00 -1.41 -26.58
N THR A 70 15.30 -1.23 -27.86
CA THR A 70 15.98 -0.02 -28.35
C THR A 70 15.21 1.25 -27.98
N TYR A 71 13.94 1.37 -28.36
CA TYR A 71 13.14 2.57 -28.02
C TYR A 71 12.75 2.66 -26.54
N ALA A 72 12.80 1.55 -25.79
CA ALA A 72 12.46 1.54 -24.36
C ALA A 72 13.64 1.96 -23.48
N PHE A 73 14.88 1.75 -23.94
CA PHE A 73 16.09 2.11 -23.21
C PHE A 73 16.71 3.41 -23.72
N TRP A 74 16.81 3.61 -25.03
CA TRP A 74 17.38 4.83 -25.63
C TRP A 74 16.33 5.89 -25.90
N GLN A 75 16.54 7.09 -25.35
CA GLN A 75 15.71 8.27 -25.61
C GLN A 75 16.52 9.36 -26.32
N ALA A 76 16.40 9.42 -27.65
CA ALA A 76 17.21 10.29 -28.51
C ALA A 76 17.21 11.77 -28.10
N ALA A 77 16.03 12.30 -27.74
CA ALA A 77 15.89 13.68 -27.27
C ALA A 77 16.64 13.95 -25.95
N LEU A 78 16.84 12.95 -25.09
CA LEU A 78 17.61 13.09 -23.86
C LEU A 78 19.11 12.99 -24.12
N GLY A 79 19.56 12.09 -24.99
CA GLY A 79 20.97 12.05 -25.42
C GLY A 79 21.39 13.35 -26.12
N TRP A 80 20.50 13.95 -26.91
CA TRP A 80 20.68 15.31 -27.41
C TRP A 80 20.74 16.34 -26.28
N ASP A 81 19.81 16.28 -25.32
CA ASP A 81 19.74 17.26 -24.23
C ASP A 81 20.97 17.25 -23.31
N SER A 82 21.57 16.09 -23.03
CA SER A 82 22.77 16.00 -22.19
C SER A 82 24.05 16.21 -22.98
N HIS A 83 24.21 15.54 -24.13
CA HIS A 83 25.49 15.42 -24.84
C HIS A 83 25.51 16.10 -26.23
N GLY A 84 24.37 16.54 -26.75
CA GLY A 84 24.28 17.17 -28.07
C GLY A 84 24.55 16.24 -29.25
N ILE A 85 24.33 14.92 -29.06
CA ILE A 85 24.53 13.89 -30.07
C ILE A 85 23.20 13.51 -30.74
N ALA A 86 23.18 13.47 -32.07
CA ALA A 86 22.01 13.12 -32.86
C ALA A 86 22.01 11.61 -33.18
N VAL A 87 21.42 10.81 -32.29
CA VAL A 87 21.33 9.35 -32.44
C VAL A 87 19.90 8.88 -32.61
N TRP A 88 19.55 8.45 -33.82
CA TRP A 88 18.17 8.07 -34.14
C TRP A 88 17.86 6.60 -33.80
N PRO A 89 16.75 6.29 -33.10
CA PRO A 89 16.31 4.92 -32.87
C PRO A 89 15.56 4.36 -34.09
N TYR A 90 16.24 3.60 -34.94
CA TYR A 90 15.59 2.83 -36.00
C TYR A 90 15.08 1.50 -35.40
N ALA A 91 13.86 1.54 -34.87
CA ALA A 91 13.31 0.42 -34.13
C ALA A 91 11.84 0.12 -34.46
N ALA A 92 11.47 -1.16 -34.33
CA ALA A 92 10.09 -1.63 -34.42
C ALA A 92 9.79 -2.67 -33.34
N ASN A 93 8.51 -2.80 -32.99
CA ASN A 93 8.03 -3.84 -32.08
C ASN A 93 8.52 -5.22 -32.55
N GLY A 94 9.32 -5.91 -31.73
CA GLY A 94 9.86 -7.22 -32.08
C GLY A 94 10.64 -7.25 -33.39
N GLN A 95 11.33 -6.17 -33.76
CA GLN A 95 12.15 -6.11 -34.98
C GLN A 95 13.07 -7.35 -35.09
N PRO A 96 12.98 -8.12 -36.18
CA PRO A 96 13.81 -9.31 -36.35
C PRO A 96 15.28 -8.96 -36.58
N LEU A 97 16.21 -9.74 -35.99
CA LEU A 97 17.65 -9.59 -36.26
C LEU A 97 17.97 -9.82 -37.74
N LYS A 98 17.21 -10.71 -38.39
CA LYS A 98 17.20 -10.99 -39.84
C LYS A 98 16.97 -9.76 -40.73
N ALA A 99 16.37 -8.70 -40.20
CA ALA A 99 16.13 -7.47 -40.95
C ALA A 99 17.33 -6.51 -40.95
N VAL A 100 18.28 -6.67 -40.03
CA VAL A 100 19.34 -5.68 -39.76
C VAL A 100 20.16 -5.37 -41.02
N ARG A 101 20.57 -6.38 -41.80
CA ARG A 101 21.28 -6.15 -43.06
C ARG A 101 20.56 -5.17 -43.99
N PHE A 102 19.24 -5.34 -44.15
CA PHE A 102 18.44 -4.49 -45.04
C PHE A 102 18.21 -3.10 -44.45
N ILE A 103 18.16 -2.99 -43.12
CA ILE A 103 18.10 -1.69 -42.46
C ILE A 103 19.44 -0.96 -42.66
N LEU A 104 20.59 -1.65 -42.54
CA LEU A 104 21.90 -1.07 -42.86
C LEU A 104 21.95 -0.57 -44.31
N GLU A 105 21.43 -1.33 -45.27
CA GLU A 105 21.30 -0.90 -46.67
C GLU A 105 20.47 0.38 -46.84
N GLU A 106 19.41 0.57 -46.03
CA GLU A 106 18.60 1.80 -46.07
C GLU A 106 19.32 2.96 -45.39
N VAL A 107 19.93 2.73 -44.22
CA VAL A 107 20.67 3.75 -43.48
C VAL A 107 21.85 4.27 -44.30
N GLN A 108 22.57 3.41 -45.01
CA GLN A 108 23.69 3.78 -45.88
C GLN A 108 23.30 4.70 -47.05
N LYS A 109 22.01 4.81 -47.40
CA LYS A 109 21.56 5.69 -48.49
C LYS A 109 21.53 7.16 -48.09
N THR A 110 21.32 7.45 -46.81
CA THR A 110 21.11 8.81 -46.30
C THR A 110 22.07 9.19 -45.17
N GLN A 111 22.66 8.21 -44.48
CA GLN A 111 23.58 8.40 -43.36
C GLN A 111 24.80 7.45 -43.47
N PRO A 112 25.55 7.46 -44.58
CA PRO A 112 26.71 6.60 -44.78
C PRO A 112 27.78 6.75 -43.69
N ASP A 113 28.02 7.97 -43.20
CA ASP A 113 29.09 8.26 -42.23
C ASP A 113 28.67 8.06 -40.76
N ALA A 114 27.37 7.97 -40.47
CA ALA A 114 26.88 7.74 -39.11
C ALA A 114 27.35 6.39 -38.55
N LEU A 115 27.60 6.30 -37.24
CA LEU A 115 27.85 5.02 -36.57
C LEU A 115 26.59 4.14 -36.60
N LYS A 116 26.72 2.84 -36.88
CA LYS A 116 25.61 1.89 -36.84
C LYS A 116 25.66 1.15 -35.50
N ILE A 117 24.75 1.45 -34.60
CA ILE A 117 24.66 0.77 -33.30
C ILE A 117 23.64 -0.35 -33.44
N ILE A 118 24.05 -1.62 -33.26
CA ILE A 118 23.19 -2.79 -33.45
C ILE A 118 22.87 -3.41 -32.09
N ASN A 119 21.60 -3.35 -31.70
CA ASN A 119 21.14 -3.97 -30.46
C ASN A 119 21.01 -5.50 -30.59
N ILE A 120 21.74 -6.24 -29.75
CA ILE A 120 21.61 -7.68 -29.57
C ILE A 120 20.88 -7.96 -28.25
N SER A 121 19.63 -8.40 -28.34
CA SER A 121 18.79 -8.72 -27.18
C SER A 121 18.49 -10.21 -26.99
N SER A 122 18.79 -11.03 -28.00
CA SER A 122 18.56 -12.48 -28.05
C SER A 122 19.46 -13.08 -29.13
N GLY A 123 19.89 -14.33 -28.97
CA GLY A 123 20.51 -15.09 -30.06
C GLY A 123 19.53 -15.92 -30.90
N ASP A 124 18.29 -16.06 -30.44
CA ASP A 124 17.20 -16.61 -31.26
C ASP A 124 16.84 -15.65 -32.40
N ILE A 125 17.08 -16.09 -33.63
CA ILE A 125 16.74 -15.38 -34.87
C ILE A 125 15.56 -16.02 -35.63
N GLY A 126 14.72 -16.79 -34.94
CA GLY A 126 13.67 -17.66 -35.49
C GLY A 126 12.64 -17.01 -36.42
N GLU A 127 11.50 -17.65 -36.60
CA GLU A 127 10.50 -17.19 -37.57
C GLU A 127 9.95 -15.80 -37.22
N CYS A 128 9.83 -14.96 -38.25
CA CYS A 128 9.23 -13.64 -38.12
C CYS A 128 7.72 -13.76 -38.23
N SER A 129 6.99 -13.37 -37.20
CA SER A 129 5.53 -13.32 -37.26
C SER A 129 5.04 -12.27 -38.24
N VAL A 130 3.83 -12.47 -38.79
CA VAL A 130 3.13 -11.53 -39.67
C VAL A 130 3.13 -10.11 -39.08
N SER A 131 2.86 -9.98 -37.78
CA SER A 131 2.85 -8.68 -37.09
C SER A 131 4.22 -7.99 -37.09
N GLN A 132 5.30 -8.72 -36.84
CA GLN A 132 6.66 -8.15 -36.84
C GLN A 132 7.07 -7.65 -38.23
N ILE A 133 6.71 -8.38 -39.29
CA ILE A 133 6.98 -7.96 -40.66
C ILE A 133 6.24 -6.65 -40.96
N HIS A 134 4.96 -6.54 -40.59
CA HIS A 134 4.19 -5.31 -40.80
C HIS A 134 4.67 -4.14 -39.93
N TRP A 135 4.99 -4.35 -38.66
CA TRP A 135 5.47 -3.29 -37.77
C TRP A 135 6.74 -2.62 -38.25
N LEU A 136 7.54 -3.30 -39.07
CA LEU A 136 8.71 -2.72 -39.73
C LEU A 136 8.36 -2.23 -41.15
N THR A 137 7.91 -3.13 -42.02
CA THR A 137 7.89 -2.87 -43.46
C THR A 137 6.76 -1.93 -43.88
N ASP A 138 5.65 -1.84 -43.14
CA ASP A 138 4.55 -0.93 -43.49
C ASP A 138 4.97 0.55 -43.42
N TYR A 139 5.96 0.87 -42.59
CA TYR A 139 6.41 2.24 -42.35
C TYR A 139 7.69 2.62 -43.11
N MET A 140 8.34 1.64 -43.75
CA MET A 140 9.42 1.90 -44.70
C MET A 140 8.87 2.47 -46.02
N PRO A 141 9.47 3.52 -46.59
CA PRO A 141 9.19 3.97 -47.95
C PRO A 141 9.40 2.85 -48.98
N TRP A 142 8.82 3.03 -50.16
CA TRP A 142 9.02 2.11 -51.27
C TRP A 142 10.48 2.14 -51.75
N SER A 143 11.20 1.04 -51.56
CA SER A 143 12.57 0.86 -52.04
C SER A 143 12.81 -0.58 -52.51
N LEU A 144 13.84 -0.77 -53.35
CA LEU A 144 14.29 -2.12 -53.72
C LEU A 144 14.73 -2.93 -52.50
N THR A 145 15.31 -2.27 -51.49
CA THR A 145 15.75 -2.92 -50.25
C THR A 145 14.55 -3.38 -49.42
N LYS A 146 13.48 -2.56 -49.30
CA LYS A 146 12.21 -3.00 -48.68
C LYS A 146 11.63 -4.24 -49.38
N LEU A 147 11.63 -4.26 -50.71
CA LEU A 147 11.15 -5.41 -51.47
C LEU A 147 11.99 -6.68 -51.22
N LYS A 148 13.32 -6.55 -51.18
CA LYS A 148 14.22 -7.67 -50.84
C LYS A 148 14.01 -8.15 -49.42
N LEU A 149 13.83 -7.23 -48.47
CA LEU A 149 13.55 -7.54 -47.07
C LEU A 149 12.27 -8.36 -46.92
N ILE A 150 11.15 -7.89 -47.50
CA ILE A 150 9.88 -8.61 -47.47
C ILE A 150 10.06 -10.00 -48.07
N HIS A 151 10.71 -10.09 -49.24
CA HIS A 151 10.95 -11.37 -49.90
C HIS A 151 11.77 -12.32 -49.01
N TYR A 152 12.88 -11.85 -48.43
CA TYR A 152 13.74 -12.63 -47.55
C TYR A 152 13.02 -13.12 -46.28
N LEU A 153 12.28 -12.25 -45.60
CA LEU A 153 11.51 -12.63 -44.41
C LEU A 153 10.39 -13.63 -44.74
N CYS A 154 9.72 -13.45 -45.88
CA CYS A 154 8.69 -14.39 -46.32
C CYS A 154 9.26 -15.76 -46.73
N GLU A 155 10.44 -15.81 -47.34
CA GLU A 155 11.10 -17.06 -47.70
C GLU A 155 11.62 -17.81 -46.48
N THR A 156 12.23 -17.11 -45.53
CA THR A 156 12.76 -17.72 -44.30
C THR A 156 11.69 -18.08 -43.28
N GLY A 157 10.46 -17.57 -43.43
CA GLY A 157 9.30 -17.94 -42.61
C GLY A 157 8.30 -18.86 -43.31
N ASP A 158 8.67 -19.48 -44.44
CA ASP A 158 7.84 -20.42 -45.21
C ASP A 158 6.43 -19.89 -45.58
N TYR A 159 6.32 -18.58 -45.86
CA TYR A 159 5.05 -17.97 -46.26
C TYR A 159 4.69 -18.34 -47.71
N GLU A 160 3.47 -18.82 -47.93
CA GLU A 160 2.93 -19.11 -49.26
C GLU A 160 2.75 -17.84 -50.10
N LEU A 161 2.92 -17.94 -51.42
CA LEU A 161 2.90 -16.77 -52.32
C LEU A 161 1.62 -15.91 -52.18
N ALA A 162 0.48 -16.53 -51.93
CA ALA A 162 -0.79 -15.83 -51.74
C ALA A 162 -0.78 -14.95 -50.48
N ASP A 163 -0.19 -15.45 -49.39
CA ASP A 163 -0.10 -14.73 -48.12
C ASP A 163 0.93 -13.61 -48.20
N ARG A 164 1.98 -13.75 -49.02
CA ARG A 164 3.00 -12.71 -49.20
C ARG A 164 2.43 -11.38 -49.73
N LEU A 165 1.32 -11.42 -50.46
CA LEU A 165 0.73 -10.22 -51.10
C LEU A 165 0.37 -9.13 -50.09
N GLU A 166 0.05 -9.49 -48.85
CA GLU A 166 -0.33 -8.52 -47.82
C GLU A 166 0.83 -7.59 -47.42
N PHE A 167 2.07 -8.09 -47.46
CA PHE A 167 3.27 -7.31 -47.12
C PHE A 167 3.69 -6.37 -48.26
N TYR A 168 3.40 -6.72 -49.51
CA TYR A 168 3.64 -5.84 -50.66
C TYR A 168 2.54 -4.80 -50.82
N PHE A 169 1.29 -5.14 -50.51
CA PHE A 169 0.15 -4.27 -50.71
C PHE A 169 -0.63 -4.14 -49.42
N SER A 170 -0.28 -3.14 -48.60
CA SER A 170 -0.93 -2.93 -47.30
C SER A 170 -2.45 -2.79 -47.41
N LEU A 171 -2.97 -2.25 -48.53
CA LEU A 171 -4.41 -2.21 -48.79
C LEU A 171 -5.05 -3.61 -48.76
N TYR A 172 -4.37 -4.66 -49.21
CA TYR A 172 -4.88 -6.03 -49.16
C TYR A 172 -5.13 -6.49 -47.72
N ARG A 173 -4.25 -6.15 -46.77
CA ARG A 173 -4.44 -6.44 -45.35
C ARG A 173 -5.51 -5.56 -44.71
N TYR A 174 -5.46 -4.26 -44.98
CA TYR A 174 -6.21 -3.27 -44.22
C TYR A 174 -7.51 -2.79 -44.90
N HIS A 175 -7.92 -3.40 -46.02
CA HIS A 175 -9.11 -3.00 -46.80
C HIS A 175 -10.41 -2.94 -46.00
N SER A 176 -10.52 -3.63 -44.86
CA SER A 176 -11.72 -3.62 -44.00
C SER A 176 -11.72 -2.51 -42.93
N ARG A 177 -10.60 -1.83 -42.69
CA ARG A 177 -10.47 -0.86 -41.58
C ARG A 177 -11.19 0.47 -41.79
N TRP A 178 -11.74 0.73 -42.98
CA TRP A 178 -12.41 1.99 -43.29
C TRP A 178 -13.59 2.30 -42.35
N SER A 179 -14.23 1.28 -41.76
CA SER A 179 -15.31 1.45 -40.77
C SER A 179 -14.82 1.75 -39.35
N GLU A 180 -13.52 1.65 -39.09
CA GLU A 180 -12.89 1.80 -37.78
C GLU A 180 -12.08 3.09 -37.67
N LEU A 181 -11.99 3.87 -38.75
CA LEU A 181 -11.17 5.08 -38.81
C LEU A 181 -11.63 6.13 -37.79
N ILE A 182 -10.68 6.59 -36.99
CA ILE A 182 -10.83 7.74 -36.08
C ILE A 182 -10.15 8.98 -36.67
N ARG A 183 -10.32 10.14 -36.03
CA ARG A 183 -9.73 11.40 -36.52
C ARG A 183 -8.20 11.30 -36.58
N GLU A 184 -7.62 10.61 -35.62
CA GLU A 184 -6.18 10.41 -35.46
C GLU A 184 -5.58 9.62 -36.62
N ASP A 185 -6.34 8.69 -37.24
CA ASP A 185 -5.89 7.94 -38.43
C ASP A 185 -5.77 8.83 -39.68
N LEU A 186 -6.24 10.09 -39.63
CA LEU A 186 -6.21 11.05 -40.74
C LEU A 186 -4.98 11.99 -40.71
N SER A 187 -4.20 12.02 -39.62
CA SER A 187 -3.03 12.89 -39.45
C SER A 187 -1.76 12.08 -39.23
N TYR A 188 -0.83 12.13 -40.19
CA TYR A 188 0.43 11.36 -40.21
C TYR A 188 1.64 12.22 -39.84
N GLU A 189 1.56 12.94 -38.74
CA GLU A 189 2.63 13.83 -38.31
C GLU A 189 3.58 13.13 -37.35
N LEU A 190 4.88 13.42 -37.51
CA LEU A 190 5.84 13.04 -36.48
C LEU A 190 5.50 13.80 -35.20
N ASP A 191 5.65 13.12 -34.07
CA ASP A 191 5.37 13.72 -32.77
C ASP A 191 6.42 14.74 -32.35
N GLY A 192 7.48 14.92 -33.13
CA GLY A 192 8.54 15.89 -32.89
C GLY A 192 9.38 15.61 -31.65
N THR A 193 9.35 14.37 -31.13
CA THR A 193 10.16 13.93 -29.99
C THR A 193 11.41 13.16 -30.40
N LYS A 194 11.65 13.03 -31.72
CA LYS A 194 12.75 12.24 -32.31
C LYS A 194 12.73 10.78 -31.82
N GLY A 195 11.53 10.20 -31.72
CA GLY A 195 11.33 8.80 -31.30
C GLY A 195 11.26 8.60 -29.78
N GLY A 196 11.04 9.64 -28.99
CA GLY A 196 10.89 9.55 -27.54
C GLY A 196 9.68 8.72 -27.10
N SER A 197 9.90 7.72 -26.25
CA SER A 197 8.84 6.87 -25.74
C SER A 197 7.90 7.64 -24.82
N GLN A 198 6.58 7.55 -25.06
CA GLN A 198 5.57 8.34 -24.32
C GLN A 198 4.28 7.56 -24.03
N TYR A 199 4.31 6.23 -24.11
CA TYR A 199 3.14 5.39 -23.82
C TYR A 199 3.00 5.11 -22.32
N ASP A 200 1.76 4.87 -21.87
CA ASP A 200 1.40 4.77 -20.46
C ASP A 200 2.26 3.79 -19.65
N SER A 201 2.56 2.61 -20.17
CA SER A 201 3.35 1.64 -19.42
C SER A 201 4.80 2.09 -19.21
N PHE A 202 5.38 2.83 -20.15
CA PHE A 202 6.73 3.38 -20.00
C PHE A 202 6.77 4.53 -18.98
N LEU A 203 5.74 5.40 -18.99
CA LEU A 203 5.70 6.59 -18.14
C LEU A 203 5.22 6.33 -16.71
N LYS A 204 4.35 5.33 -16.50
CA LYS A 204 3.56 5.20 -15.26
C LYS A 204 3.82 3.91 -14.48
N ASN A 205 4.34 2.87 -15.12
CA ASN A 205 4.41 1.55 -14.50
C ASN A 205 5.82 1.24 -13.99
N THR A 206 5.83 0.52 -12.87
CA THR A 206 7.03 -0.03 -12.26
C THR A 206 6.79 -1.49 -11.89
N LYS A 207 7.79 -2.32 -12.13
CA LYS A 207 7.82 -3.75 -11.84
C LYS A 207 9.16 -4.10 -11.23
N ASP A 208 9.11 -4.71 -10.05
CA ASP A 208 10.27 -5.34 -9.44
C ASP A 208 10.67 -6.59 -10.26
N VAL A 209 11.82 -6.52 -10.90
CA VAL A 209 12.44 -7.59 -11.70
C VAL A 209 13.66 -8.21 -11.01
N SER A 210 13.97 -7.81 -9.77
CA SER A 210 15.15 -8.28 -9.01
C SER A 210 15.19 -9.81 -8.90
N LYS A 211 14.03 -10.46 -8.76
CA LYS A 211 13.93 -11.94 -8.69
C LYS A 211 14.20 -12.64 -10.02
N SER A 212 14.02 -11.93 -11.13
CA SER A 212 14.23 -12.44 -12.49
C SER A 212 15.64 -12.14 -13.00
N TYR A 213 16.35 -11.23 -12.35
CA TYR A 213 17.71 -10.83 -12.72
C TYR A 213 18.71 -11.97 -12.58
N ARG A 214 19.52 -12.18 -13.61
CA ARG A 214 20.54 -13.21 -13.70
C ARG A 214 21.73 -12.61 -14.44
N GLU A 215 22.92 -13.02 -14.01
CA GLU A 215 24.19 -12.70 -14.68
C GLU A 215 24.81 -14.02 -15.16
N THR A 216 25.53 -13.96 -16.28
CA THR A 216 26.34 -15.08 -16.75
C THR A 216 27.44 -14.56 -17.68
N ASP A 217 28.63 -15.14 -17.56
CA ASP A 217 29.76 -14.95 -18.46
C ASP A 217 29.90 -16.12 -19.44
N ARG A 218 28.96 -17.07 -19.41
CA ARG A 218 28.99 -18.25 -20.27
C ARG A 218 28.75 -17.82 -21.73
N LEU A 219 29.47 -18.45 -22.64
CA LEU A 219 29.18 -18.45 -24.07
C LEU A 219 28.17 -19.57 -24.41
N GLY A 220 27.08 -19.20 -25.09
CA GLY A 220 26.00 -20.10 -25.50
C GLY A 220 26.26 -20.72 -26.87
N GLU A 221 25.59 -21.82 -27.17
CA GLU A 221 25.56 -22.39 -28.52
C GLU A 221 24.45 -21.70 -29.32
N LEU A 222 24.77 -21.21 -30.51
CA LEU A 222 23.81 -20.66 -31.46
C LEU A 222 23.30 -21.77 -32.40
N SER A 223 22.15 -21.56 -33.04
CA SER A 223 21.71 -22.46 -34.10
C SER A 223 22.55 -22.26 -35.36
N ASP A 224 22.71 -23.31 -36.18
CA ASP A 224 23.41 -23.23 -37.48
C ASP A 224 22.88 -22.09 -38.36
N GLU A 225 21.56 -21.83 -38.30
CA GLU A 225 20.92 -20.72 -39.02
C GLU A 225 21.35 -19.35 -38.46
N ALA A 226 21.40 -19.21 -37.14
CA ALA A 226 21.84 -18.00 -36.46
C ALA A 226 23.29 -17.66 -36.80
N GLU A 227 24.18 -18.64 -36.70
CA GLU A 227 25.60 -18.48 -37.04
C GLU A 227 25.77 -18.09 -38.51
N ALA A 228 25.12 -18.82 -39.44
CA ALA A 228 25.23 -18.54 -40.87
C ALA A 228 24.70 -17.14 -41.25
N TYR A 229 23.62 -16.68 -40.60
CA TYR A 229 23.11 -15.33 -40.82
C TYR A 229 24.08 -14.27 -40.28
N LEU A 230 24.63 -14.46 -39.07
CA LEU A 230 25.56 -13.50 -38.46
C LEU A 230 26.85 -13.37 -39.28
N GLU A 231 27.43 -14.48 -39.74
CA GLU A 231 28.60 -14.43 -40.63
C GLU A 231 28.30 -13.69 -41.93
N SER A 232 27.14 -13.94 -42.54
CA SER A 232 26.70 -13.21 -43.74
C SER A 232 26.48 -11.71 -43.49
N LEU A 233 26.01 -11.34 -42.29
CA LEU A 233 25.88 -9.95 -41.86
C LEU A 233 27.26 -9.30 -41.67
N PHE A 234 28.20 -9.99 -41.02
CA PHE A 234 29.57 -9.51 -40.82
C PHE A 234 30.31 -9.35 -42.16
N ASP A 235 30.20 -10.32 -43.06
CA ASP A 235 30.77 -10.21 -44.41
C ASP A 235 30.24 -9.00 -45.17
N TYR A 236 28.95 -8.69 -45.03
CA TYR A 236 28.37 -7.49 -45.61
C TYR A 236 28.92 -6.21 -44.98
N ILE A 237 29.01 -6.15 -43.64
CA ILE A 237 29.59 -5.01 -42.91
C ILE A 237 31.03 -4.77 -43.34
N ASP A 238 31.84 -5.81 -43.47
CA ASP A 238 33.24 -5.75 -43.93
C ASP A 238 33.32 -5.27 -45.38
N GLN A 239 32.50 -5.84 -46.27
CA GLN A 239 32.53 -5.53 -47.70
C GLN A 239 32.19 -4.05 -47.95
N GLU A 240 31.20 -3.53 -47.23
CA GLU A 240 30.74 -2.15 -47.37
C GLU A 240 31.50 -1.19 -46.44
N ASN A 241 32.47 -1.68 -45.67
CA ASN A 241 33.30 -0.90 -44.73
C ASN A 241 32.45 -0.05 -43.76
N ILE A 242 31.43 -0.67 -43.15
CA ILE A 242 30.49 0.00 -42.26
C ILE A 242 31.06 0.05 -40.84
N GLN A 243 31.14 1.24 -40.24
CA GLN A 243 31.48 1.37 -38.83
C GLN A 243 30.30 0.93 -37.95
N VAL A 244 30.53 -0.08 -37.10
CA VAL A 244 29.49 -0.71 -36.29
C VAL A 244 29.92 -0.83 -34.82
N LEU A 245 28.97 -0.61 -33.94
CA LEU A 245 29.04 -0.91 -32.51
C LEU A 245 27.92 -1.92 -32.17
N PHE A 246 28.28 -3.11 -31.66
CA PHE A 246 27.28 -4.07 -31.17
C PHE A 246 27.01 -3.83 -29.68
N VAL A 247 25.75 -3.63 -29.32
CA VAL A 247 25.35 -3.29 -27.96
C VAL A 247 24.33 -4.30 -27.45
N SER A 248 24.46 -4.72 -26.20
CA SER A 248 23.34 -5.33 -25.47
C SER A 248 22.77 -4.30 -24.49
N ASN A 249 21.47 -4.37 -24.23
CA ASN A 249 20.82 -3.55 -23.21
C ASN A 249 20.69 -4.31 -21.88
N THR A 250 20.17 -3.64 -20.85
CA THR A 250 20.00 -4.22 -19.52
C THR A 250 18.69 -5.03 -19.36
N SER A 251 17.96 -5.39 -20.42
CA SER A 251 16.72 -6.19 -20.31
C SER A 251 16.96 -7.47 -19.50
N VAL A 252 16.02 -7.77 -18.61
CA VAL A 252 16.09 -8.88 -17.66
C VAL A 252 15.38 -10.12 -18.20
N THR A 253 16.05 -11.27 -18.10
CA THR A 253 15.50 -12.58 -18.46
C THR A 253 15.89 -13.62 -17.43
N THR A 254 15.02 -14.61 -17.23
CA THR A 254 15.31 -15.80 -16.41
C THR A 254 16.05 -16.88 -17.19
N SER A 255 16.19 -16.73 -18.51
CA SER A 255 16.85 -17.72 -19.38
C SER A 255 18.35 -17.45 -19.44
N GLU A 256 19.13 -18.26 -18.72
CA GLU A 256 20.59 -18.24 -18.80
C GLU A 256 21.08 -18.58 -20.21
N ILE A 257 20.36 -19.47 -20.92
CA ILE A 257 20.69 -19.84 -22.31
C ILE A 257 20.62 -18.60 -23.21
N ALA A 258 19.53 -17.81 -23.12
CA ALA A 258 19.38 -16.61 -23.93
C ALA A 258 20.45 -15.54 -23.63
N LEU A 259 20.88 -15.43 -22.36
CA LEU A 259 21.99 -14.55 -21.99
C LEU A 259 23.32 -15.03 -22.58
N ALA A 260 23.58 -16.33 -22.48
CA ALA A 260 24.80 -16.94 -23.00
C ALA A 260 24.88 -16.85 -24.54
N GLU A 261 23.76 -16.98 -25.24
CA GLU A 261 23.67 -16.75 -26.69
C GLU A 261 24.02 -15.30 -27.06
N VAL A 262 23.53 -14.32 -26.30
CA VAL A 262 23.92 -12.90 -26.52
C VAL A 262 25.43 -12.73 -26.33
N ASN A 263 26.01 -13.33 -25.28
CA ASN A 263 27.46 -13.30 -25.06
C ASN A 263 28.23 -13.94 -26.23
N GLN A 264 27.73 -15.05 -26.78
CA GLN A 264 28.33 -15.69 -27.96
C GLN A 264 28.34 -14.76 -29.18
N ILE A 265 27.24 -14.02 -29.43
CA ILE A 265 27.19 -13.06 -30.53
C ILE A 265 28.18 -11.92 -30.32
N MET A 266 28.32 -11.42 -29.09
CA MET A 266 29.30 -10.38 -28.76
C MET A 266 30.74 -10.89 -28.99
N GLU A 267 31.07 -12.10 -28.52
CA GLU A 267 32.37 -12.73 -28.74
C GLU A 267 32.67 -12.89 -30.25
N MET A 268 31.69 -13.32 -31.04
CA MET A 268 31.84 -13.42 -32.50
C MET A 268 32.14 -12.05 -33.14
N ALA A 269 31.46 -11.00 -32.70
CA ALA A 269 31.68 -9.64 -33.19
C ALA A 269 33.08 -9.11 -32.82
N GLU A 270 33.51 -9.31 -31.56
CA GLU A 270 34.86 -8.94 -31.09
C GLU A 270 35.95 -9.71 -31.84
N ALA A 271 35.76 -11.01 -32.06
CA ALA A 271 36.70 -11.85 -32.81
C ALA A 271 36.87 -11.40 -34.26
N ARG A 272 35.84 -10.76 -34.85
CA ARG A 272 35.91 -10.15 -36.18
C ARG A 272 36.50 -8.73 -36.18
N GLY A 273 36.72 -8.15 -34.99
CA GLY A 273 37.33 -6.84 -34.79
C GLY A 273 36.35 -5.68 -34.61
N TYR A 274 35.06 -5.96 -34.41
CA TYR A 274 34.07 -4.92 -34.15
C TYR A 274 34.10 -4.46 -32.69
N SER A 275 33.66 -3.22 -32.45
CA SER A 275 33.46 -2.71 -31.09
C SER A 275 32.19 -3.31 -30.50
N THR A 276 32.24 -3.64 -29.22
CA THR A 276 31.14 -4.20 -28.45
C THR A 276 30.95 -3.47 -27.13
N LEU A 277 29.71 -3.40 -26.66
CA LEU A 277 29.35 -2.92 -25.33
C LEU A 277 28.25 -3.83 -24.76
N ASN A 278 28.66 -4.80 -23.95
CA ASN A 278 27.76 -5.80 -23.38
C ASN A 278 27.24 -5.35 -21.99
N MET A 279 26.12 -4.63 -21.97
CA MET A 279 25.54 -4.09 -20.73
C MET A 279 24.65 -5.07 -19.95
N LYS A 280 24.58 -6.34 -20.34
CA LYS A 280 23.67 -7.31 -19.68
C LYS A 280 23.94 -7.51 -18.19
N ASN A 281 25.20 -7.39 -17.77
CA ASN A 281 25.66 -7.56 -16.39
C ASN A 281 26.13 -6.22 -15.77
N GLN A 282 25.80 -5.08 -16.37
CA GLN A 282 26.31 -3.75 -15.97
C GLN A 282 25.26 -2.87 -15.28
N GLN A 283 24.19 -3.45 -14.73
CA GLN A 283 23.10 -2.69 -14.09
C GLN A 283 23.61 -1.83 -12.94
N GLU A 284 24.54 -2.33 -12.13
CA GLU A 284 25.15 -1.56 -11.04
C GLU A 284 25.97 -0.38 -11.56
N GLU A 285 26.79 -0.60 -12.60
CA GLU A 285 27.62 0.41 -13.24
C GLU A 285 26.80 1.54 -13.87
N ILE A 286 25.67 1.17 -14.50
CA ILE A 286 24.72 2.12 -15.11
C ILE A 286 23.82 2.78 -14.04
N GLY A 287 23.80 2.26 -12.81
CA GLY A 287 22.92 2.73 -11.73
C GLY A 287 21.46 2.31 -11.86
N ILE A 288 21.18 1.27 -12.66
CA ILE A 288 19.85 0.70 -12.86
C ILE A 288 19.40 -0.08 -11.64
N ASN A 289 18.25 0.30 -11.09
CA ASN A 289 17.61 -0.38 -9.97
C ASN A 289 16.56 -1.39 -10.48
N THR A 290 16.85 -2.68 -10.32
CA THR A 290 15.97 -3.78 -10.76
C THR A 290 14.61 -3.82 -10.04
N ALA A 291 14.42 -3.11 -8.94
CA ALA A 291 13.13 -3.00 -8.28
C ALA A 291 12.24 -1.90 -8.87
N THR A 292 12.83 -0.83 -9.42
CA THR A 292 12.11 0.42 -9.73
C THR A 292 12.17 0.88 -11.18
N ASP A 293 13.14 0.42 -11.96
CA ASP A 293 13.51 1.07 -13.24
C ASP A 293 12.97 0.33 -14.47
N TYR A 294 12.03 -0.60 -14.26
CA TYR A 294 11.44 -1.44 -15.29
C TYR A 294 9.92 -1.38 -15.23
N TYR A 295 9.23 -1.37 -16.38
CA TYR A 295 7.78 -1.61 -16.40
C TYR A 295 7.43 -3.07 -16.69
N ASN A 296 8.37 -3.83 -17.26
CA ASN A 296 8.32 -5.29 -17.35
C ASN A 296 9.74 -5.88 -17.43
N THR A 297 9.88 -7.20 -17.48
CA THR A 297 11.21 -7.86 -17.50
C THR A 297 12.06 -7.46 -18.71
N GLY A 298 11.45 -7.18 -19.86
CA GLY A 298 12.18 -6.85 -21.09
C GLY A 298 12.49 -5.37 -21.29
N HIS A 299 11.93 -4.45 -20.50
CA HIS A 299 11.92 -3.03 -20.85
C HIS A 299 12.04 -2.10 -19.64
N ALA A 300 12.92 -1.11 -19.75
CA ALA A 300 13.01 -0.01 -18.80
C ALA A 300 11.74 0.86 -18.83
N ASN A 301 11.38 1.43 -17.69
CA ASN A 301 10.47 2.57 -17.63
C ASN A 301 11.24 3.88 -17.86
N VAL A 302 10.56 5.02 -17.77
CA VAL A 302 11.18 6.33 -17.95
C VAL A 302 12.44 6.51 -17.10
N HIS A 303 12.42 6.11 -15.83
CA HIS A 303 13.54 6.24 -14.89
C HIS A 303 14.77 5.43 -15.33
N GLY A 304 14.57 4.16 -15.70
CA GLY A 304 15.65 3.32 -16.22
C GLY A 304 16.20 3.80 -17.55
N SER A 305 15.33 4.32 -18.42
CA SER A 305 15.74 4.81 -19.74
C SER A 305 16.59 6.08 -19.68
N ILE A 306 16.36 6.95 -18.69
CA ILE A 306 17.17 8.15 -18.47
C ILE A 306 18.60 7.75 -18.14
N LYS A 307 18.77 6.86 -17.15
CA LYS A 307 20.08 6.35 -16.73
C LYS A 307 20.83 5.63 -17.85
N TYR A 308 20.12 4.76 -18.58
CA TYR A 308 20.68 4.06 -19.72
C TYR A 308 21.12 5.01 -20.84
N THR A 309 20.28 6.00 -21.14
CA THR A 309 20.56 6.99 -22.19
C THR A 309 21.80 7.81 -21.83
N GLU A 310 21.95 8.20 -20.58
CA GLU A 310 23.14 8.93 -20.14
C GLU A 310 24.41 8.08 -20.27
N TYR A 311 24.42 6.88 -19.69
CA TYR A 311 25.58 5.99 -19.75
C TYR A 311 26.01 5.68 -21.19
N LEU A 312 25.05 5.39 -22.08
CA LEU A 312 25.37 5.15 -23.49
C LEU A 312 25.87 6.43 -24.17
N SER A 313 25.35 7.61 -23.82
CA SER A 313 25.82 8.88 -24.38
C SER A 313 27.25 9.20 -23.96
N ASP A 314 27.59 9.01 -22.68
CA ASP A 314 28.95 9.13 -22.15
C ASP A 314 29.92 8.23 -22.94
N TYR A 315 29.56 6.95 -23.08
CA TYR A 315 30.37 5.99 -23.82
C TYR A 315 30.60 6.42 -25.27
N LEU A 316 29.54 6.87 -25.96
CA LEU A 316 29.61 7.28 -27.36
C LEU A 316 30.51 8.51 -27.56
N VAL A 317 30.38 9.53 -26.71
CA VAL A 317 31.22 10.73 -26.78
C VAL A 317 32.68 10.41 -26.45
N GLU A 318 32.94 9.54 -25.48
CA GLU A 318 34.31 9.12 -25.12
C GLU A 318 35.00 8.34 -26.24
N HIS A 319 34.27 7.50 -26.99
CA HIS A 319 34.86 6.52 -27.91
C HIS A 319 34.78 6.90 -29.41
N TYR A 320 33.89 7.81 -29.82
CA TYR A 320 33.59 8.07 -31.24
C TYR A 320 33.78 9.53 -31.69
N ASP A 321 34.42 10.38 -30.88
CA ASP A 321 34.72 11.80 -31.19
C ASP A 321 33.48 12.62 -31.60
N PHE A 322 32.31 12.24 -31.08
CA PHE A 322 31.08 12.98 -31.30
C PHE A 322 31.16 14.37 -30.66
N GLN A 323 30.69 15.38 -31.39
CA GLN A 323 30.72 16.77 -30.97
C GLN A 323 29.35 17.21 -30.50
N ASP A 324 29.30 18.13 -29.54
CA ASP A 324 28.06 18.77 -29.13
C ASP A 324 27.51 19.68 -30.24
N LYS A 325 26.36 19.31 -30.81
CA LYS A 325 25.72 20.03 -31.92
C LYS A 325 24.55 20.93 -31.51
N ARG A 326 24.29 21.09 -30.21
CA ARG A 326 23.18 21.94 -29.72
C ARG A 326 23.32 23.37 -30.19
N GLY A 327 22.23 23.96 -30.66
CA GLY A 327 22.18 25.33 -31.18
C GLY A 327 22.92 25.56 -32.50
N GLN A 328 23.40 24.51 -33.18
CA GLN A 328 23.94 24.62 -34.53
C GLN A 328 22.80 24.69 -35.58
N GLU A 329 23.03 25.43 -36.67
CA GLU A 329 22.10 25.53 -37.80
C GLU A 329 21.84 24.13 -38.40
N GLY A 330 20.57 23.78 -38.63
CA GLY A 330 20.15 22.47 -39.13
C GLY A 330 19.72 21.48 -38.04
N TYR A 331 19.98 21.79 -36.76
CA TYR A 331 19.62 20.94 -35.62
C TYR A 331 18.51 21.52 -34.74
N GLU A 332 17.81 22.57 -35.19
CA GLU A 332 16.73 23.21 -34.42
C GLU A 332 15.60 22.23 -34.07
N SER A 333 15.36 21.24 -34.95
CA SER A 333 14.37 20.19 -34.70
C SER A 333 14.73 19.28 -33.52
N TRP A 334 16.02 19.11 -33.22
CA TRP A 334 16.52 18.36 -32.09
C TRP A 334 16.45 19.16 -30.79
N ASP A 335 16.79 20.46 -30.83
CA ASP A 335 16.61 21.37 -29.69
C ASP A 335 15.14 21.45 -29.25
N LEU A 336 14.23 21.57 -30.22
CA LEU A 336 12.79 21.55 -29.97
C LEU A 336 12.31 20.20 -29.42
N ALA A 337 12.89 19.09 -29.90
CA ALA A 337 12.54 17.75 -29.43
C ALA A 337 12.94 17.53 -27.97
N ALA A 338 14.13 17.98 -27.57
CA ALA A 338 14.60 17.92 -26.19
C ALA A 338 13.68 18.71 -25.24
N GLU A 339 13.33 19.95 -25.58
CA GLU A 339 12.40 20.76 -24.79
C GLU A 339 11.02 20.10 -24.70
N LYS A 340 10.48 19.66 -25.84
CA LYS A 340 9.17 19.01 -25.91
C LYS A 340 9.13 17.73 -25.09
N TYR A 341 10.15 16.89 -25.21
CA TYR A 341 10.19 15.60 -24.53
C TYR A 341 10.33 15.77 -23.02
N LYS A 342 11.18 16.69 -22.54
CA LYS A 342 11.24 17.03 -21.10
C LYS A 342 9.89 17.49 -20.55
N ASN A 343 9.14 18.29 -21.30
CA ASN A 343 7.79 18.70 -20.91
C ASN A 343 6.80 17.52 -20.83
N ILE A 344 6.94 16.52 -21.70
CA ILE A 344 6.15 15.27 -21.65
C ILE A 344 6.52 14.46 -20.40
N LEU A 345 7.80 14.41 -20.03
CA LEU A 345 8.30 13.63 -18.89
C LEU A 345 8.06 14.31 -17.53
N ALA A 346 7.98 15.64 -17.47
CA ALA A 346 7.91 16.42 -16.22
C ALA A 346 6.81 16.00 -15.20
N PRO A 347 5.64 15.44 -15.59
CA PRO A 347 4.68 14.88 -14.65
C PRO A 347 5.12 13.58 -13.98
N TYR A 348 6.11 12.88 -14.53
CA TYR A 348 6.54 11.54 -14.15
C TYR A 348 7.90 11.54 -13.43
N VAL A 349 8.76 12.50 -13.73
CA VAL A 349 10.11 12.61 -13.13
C VAL A 349 10.30 13.94 -12.41
N VAL A 350 11.14 13.95 -11.37
CA VAL A 350 11.62 15.19 -10.74
C VAL A 350 12.67 15.86 -11.63
N ALA A 351 12.89 17.16 -11.44
CA ALA A 351 13.78 17.93 -12.31
C ALA A 351 15.24 17.46 -12.22
N GLU A 352 15.70 17.05 -11.04
CA GLU A 352 17.06 16.55 -10.82
C GLU A 352 17.33 15.26 -11.60
N GLU A 353 16.34 14.39 -11.76
CA GLU A 353 16.53 13.12 -12.48
C GLU A 353 16.79 13.35 -13.97
N LEU A 354 16.31 14.46 -14.53
CA LEU A 354 16.63 14.86 -15.90
C LEU A 354 18.04 15.45 -16.05
N ASN A 355 18.76 15.64 -14.94
CA ASN A 355 20.16 16.05 -14.92
C ASN A 355 21.01 14.86 -14.46
N ALA A 356 21.23 13.92 -15.38
CA ALA A 356 21.80 12.61 -15.08
C ALA A 356 23.26 12.66 -14.60
N ASP A 357 23.97 13.75 -14.89
CA ASP A 357 25.26 14.10 -14.30
C ASP A 357 25.28 14.09 -12.76
N ALA A 358 24.14 14.06 -12.08
CA ALA A 358 24.03 14.21 -10.63
C ALA A 358 23.39 13.02 -9.92
N TYR A 359 23.54 11.76 -10.39
CA TYR A 359 22.91 10.59 -9.73
C TYR A 359 23.85 9.77 -8.83
N ASP A 360 23.41 9.44 -7.61
CA ASP A 360 24.09 8.52 -6.68
C ASP A 360 23.14 7.36 -6.29
N SER A 361 23.43 6.17 -6.83
CA SER A 361 22.62 4.96 -6.62
C SER A 361 22.67 4.42 -5.17
N SER A 362 23.68 4.81 -4.38
CA SER A 362 23.80 4.40 -2.97
C SER A 362 22.74 5.05 -2.09
N LEU A 363 22.25 6.24 -2.47
CA LEU A 363 21.19 6.95 -1.78
C LEU A 363 19.82 6.31 -2.11
N GLN A 364 19.31 5.51 -1.18
CA GLN A 364 18.01 4.83 -1.33
C GLN A 364 16.84 5.80 -1.19
N ALA A 365 15.68 5.42 -1.76
CA ALA A 365 14.47 6.21 -1.66
C ALA A 365 14.01 6.34 -0.19
N PRO A 366 13.75 7.56 0.32
CA PRO A 366 13.22 7.75 1.68
C PRO A 366 11.89 7.04 1.85
N GLU A 367 11.69 6.33 2.96
CA GLU A 367 10.40 5.71 3.28
C GLU A 367 9.40 6.76 3.79
N LEU A 368 8.41 7.10 2.98
CA LEU A 368 7.37 8.07 3.32
C LEU A 368 6.34 7.47 4.30
N SER A 369 6.23 8.00 5.51
CA SER A 369 5.52 7.35 6.62
C SER A 369 4.05 7.78 6.81
N ALA A 370 3.63 8.95 6.28
CA ALA A 370 2.22 9.39 6.12
C ALA A 370 2.12 10.88 5.73
N LEU A 371 0.99 11.27 5.13
CA LEU A 371 0.56 12.66 4.99
C LEU A 371 -0.54 12.98 6.01
N LYS A 372 -0.25 13.84 6.99
CA LYS A 372 -1.25 14.34 7.95
C LYS A 372 -2.00 15.52 7.34
N VAL A 373 -3.33 15.39 7.24
CA VAL A 373 -4.21 16.43 6.70
C VAL A 373 -4.80 17.28 7.81
N ASN A 374 -4.60 18.59 7.73
CA ASN A 374 -5.24 19.55 8.63
C ASN A 374 -5.69 20.80 7.86
N GLY A 375 -6.92 20.76 7.35
CA GLY A 375 -7.45 21.89 6.60
C GLY A 375 -6.70 22.08 5.27
N THR A 376 -6.09 23.25 5.15
CA THR A 376 -5.25 23.69 4.03
C THR A 376 -3.77 23.37 4.24
N LYS A 377 -3.45 22.44 5.15
CA LYS A 377 -2.08 22.05 5.48
C LYS A 377 -1.91 20.54 5.33
N LEU A 378 -0.78 20.15 4.75
CA LEU A 378 -0.34 18.76 4.65
C LEU A 378 1.04 18.64 5.28
N THR A 379 1.22 17.69 6.20
CA THR A 379 2.52 17.43 6.81
C THR A 379 3.03 16.07 6.35
N LEU A 380 4.14 16.10 5.62
CA LEU A 380 4.89 14.96 5.12
C LEU A 380 5.95 14.56 6.14
N GLN A 381 6.14 13.25 6.34
CA GLN A 381 7.19 12.68 7.19
C GLN A 381 7.85 11.51 6.46
N TRP A 382 9.15 11.35 6.64
CA TRP A 382 9.93 10.28 6.02
C TRP A 382 11.00 9.74 6.97
N LYS A 383 11.55 8.57 6.66
CA LYS A 383 12.72 8.02 7.36
C LYS A 383 14.02 8.59 6.79
N GLU A 384 15.02 8.69 7.66
CA GLU A 384 16.38 9.05 7.30
C GLU A 384 16.96 8.07 6.27
N VAL A 385 17.80 8.59 5.38
CA VAL A 385 18.53 7.87 4.33
C VAL A 385 20.01 8.01 4.64
N GLU A 386 20.69 6.88 4.75
CA GLU A 386 22.11 6.84 5.11
C GLU A 386 22.97 7.58 4.05
N GLY A 387 23.81 8.48 4.54
CA GLY A 387 24.72 9.29 3.72
C GLY A 387 24.05 10.41 2.91
N ALA A 388 22.79 10.75 3.18
CA ALA A 388 22.18 11.97 2.67
C ALA A 388 22.60 13.19 3.52
N ASP A 389 22.97 14.29 2.88
CA ASP A 389 23.28 15.58 3.52
C ASP A 389 22.06 16.51 3.53
N ALA A 390 21.15 16.33 2.57
CA ALA A 390 19.94 17.13 2.43
C ALA A 390 18.77 16.33 1.81
N TYR A 391 17.58 16.91 1.88
CA TYR A 391 16.37 16.41 1.23
C TYR A 391 15.68 17.52 0.44
N HIS A 392 15.30 17.21 -0.79
CA HIS A 392 14.44 18.04 -1.62
C HIS A 392 13.00 17.52 -1.58
N ILE A 393 12.07 18.41 -1.22
CA ILE A 393 10.65 18.08 -1.12
C ILE A 393 9.94 18.56 -2.37
N TYR A 394 9.33 17.61 -3.08
CA TYR A 394 8.61 17.83 -4.31
C TYR A 394 7.11 17.68 -4.12
N ARG A 395 6.34 18.49 -4.86
CA ARG A 395 4.88 18.38 -4.92
C ARG A 395 4.35 18.56 -6.33
N LYS A 396 3.36 17.75 -6.71
CA LYS A 396 2.49 18.00 -7.88
C LYS A 396 1.01 17.98 -7.48
N GLN A 397 0.18 18.62 -8.30
CA GLN A 397 -1.26 18.69 -8.09
C GLN A 397 -1.99 17.80 -9.09
N GLY A 398 -2.28 16.55 -8.71
CA GLY A 398 -2.83 15.52 -9.60
C GLY A 398 -1.78 14.91 -10.54
N ALA A 399 -2.18 13.86 -11.26
CA ALA A 399 -1.26 12.99 -11.99
C ALA A 399 -0.60 13.61 -13.23
N SER A 400 -1.19 14.64 -13.84
CA SER A 400 -0.71 15.25 -15.10
C SER A 400 0.05 16.56 -14.93
N GLN A 401 0.19 17.05 -13.69
CA GLN A 401 0.95 18.27 -13.42
C GLN A 401 2.41 17.94 -13.13
N PRO A 402 3.35 18.80 -13.55
CA PRO A 402 4.77 18.58 -13.28
C PRO A 402 5.07 18.63 -11.78
N TRP A 403 6.11 17.92 -11.38
CA TRP A 403 6.68 18.05 -10.04
C TRP A 403 7.28 19.44 -9.84
N LYS A 404 7.03 20.04 -8.67
CA LYS A 404 7.59 21.33 -8.27
C LYS A 404 8.37 21.18 -6.98
N LEU A 405 9.62 21.65 -6.98
CA LEU A 405 10.42 21.79 -5.77
C LEU A 405 9.77 22.80 -4.82
N LEU A 406 9.53 22.38 -3.59
CA LEU A 406 8.97 23.23 -2.54
C LEU A 406 10.04 23.75 -1.60
N ALA A 407 10.96 22.88 -1.20
CA ALA A 407 11.99 23.20 -0.21
C ALA A 407 13.16 22.23 -0.30
N GLU A 408 14.31 22.70 0.16
CA GLU A 408 15.47 21.92 0.54
C GLU A 408 15.62 21.99 2.05
N VAL A 409 15.90 20.86 2.71
CA VAL A 409 16.12 20.78 4.16
C VAL A 409 17.36 19.94 4.45
N THR A 410 17.97 20.17 5.61
CA THR A 410 19.13 19.42 6.09
C THR A 410 18.78 17.97 6.45
N ALA A 411 19.78 17.09 6.51
CA ALA A 411 19.61 15.66 6.82
C ALA A 411 18.88 15.36 8.15
N ASP A 412 18.99 16.24 9.15
CA ASP A 412 18.31 16.09 10.45
C ASP A 412 16.80 16.46 10.41
N THR A 413 16.33 17.02 9.30
CA THR A 413 14.91 17.39 9.12
C THR A 413 14.16 16.28 8.38
N LEU A 414 13.35 15.52 9.13
CA LEU A 414 12.57 14.37 8.62
C LEU A 414 11.05 14.65 8.48
N SER A 415 10.69 15.94 8.37
CA SER A 415 9.30 16.39 8.35
C SER A 415 9.17 17.74 7.63
N TYR A 416 8.17 17.86 6.75
CA TYR A 416 7.85 19.12 6.06
C TYR A 416 6.34 19.42 6.12
N GLN A 417 5.98 20.64 6.50
CA GLN A 417 4.59 21.11 6.49
C GLN A 417 4.36 22.06 5.33
N ASP A 418 3.57 21.63 4.36
CA ASP A 418 3.06 22.48 3.29
C ASP A 418 1.80 23.22 3.75
N THR A 419 1.72 24.52 3.48
CA THR A 419 0.66 25.42 3.95
C THR A 419 -0.07 26.11 2.81
N ASP A 420 -1.18 26.77 3.14
CA ASP A 420 -1.95 27.60 2.21
C ASP A 420 -2.45 26.86 0.96
N LEU A 421 -2.65 25.55 1.09
CA LEU A 421 -3.15 24.68 0.04
C LEU A 421 -4.63 24.96 -0.25
N ALA A 422 -5.02 24.83 -1.51
CA ALA A 422 -6.43 24.88 -1.87
C ALA A 422 -7.14 23.65 -1.31
N LEU A 423 -8.35 23.84 -0.77
CA LEU A 423 -9.20 22.73 -0.32
C LEU A 423 -9.66 21.88 -1.51
N PHE A 424 -9.89 20.59 -1.27
CA PHE A 424 -10.35 19.61 -2.28
C PHE A 424 -9.40 19.47 -3.47
N ARG A 425 -8.11 19.67 -3.21
CA ARG A 425 -7.07 19.36 -4.16
C ARG A 425 -6.27 18.19 -3.62
N GLU A 426 -6.12 17.20 -4.48
CA GLU A 426 -5.13 16.16 -4.27
C GLU A 426 -3.76 16.73 -4.56
N TYR A 427 -2.86 16.54 -3.61
CA TYR A 427 -1.45 16.86 -3.75
C TYR A 427 -0.66 15.58 -3.53
N THR A 428 0.26 15.31 -4.45
CA THR A 428 1.20 14.20 -4.36
C THR A 428 2.57 14.76 -4.01
N TYR A 429 3.24 14.12 -3.06
CA TYR A 429 4.56 14.52 -2.59
C TYR A 429 5.57 13.40 -2.78
N THR A 430 6.80 13.77 -3.07
CA THR A 430 7.96 12.86 -2.99
C THR A 430 9.13 13.59 -2.38
N VAL A 431 10.13 12.84 -1.93
CA VAL A 431 11.33 13.37 -1.28
C VAL A 431 12.54 12.74 -1.95
N VAL A 432 13.47 13.58 -2.39
CA VAL A 432 14.70 13.17 -3.05
C VAL A 432 15.86 13.44 -2.08
N PRO A 433 16.63 12.42 -1.67
CA PRO A 433 17.83 12.62 -0.86
C PRO A 433 18.95 13.19 -1.75
N GLN A 434 19.82 14.02 -1.17
CA GLN A 434 20.99 14.57 -1.85
C GLN A 434 22.23 14.37 -0.98
N ARG A 435 23.38 14.12 -1.62
CA ARG A 435 24.73 14.14 -1.03
C ARG A 435 25.59 15.18 -1.75
N GLU A 436 26.39 15.94 -1.03
CA GLU A 436 27.42 16.80 -1.62
C GLU A 436 28.76 16.07 -1.56
N THR A 437 29.47 15.97 -2.67
CA THR A 437 30.84 15.44 -2.72
C THR A 437 31.67 16.25 -3.69
N ASP A 438 32.83 16.74 -3.21
CA ASP A 438 33.75 17.60 -3.98
C ASP A 438 33.08 18.83 -4.63
N GLY A 439 32.08 19.41 -3.94
CA GLY A 439 31.34 20.58 -4.41
C GLY A 439 30.31 20.29 -5.51
N LYS A 440 30.07 19.01 -5.82
CA LYS A 440 29.00 18.53 -6.71
C LYS A 440 27.87 17.91 -5.89
N ASN A 441 26.63 18.25 -6.24
CA ASN A 441 25.44 17.69 -5.62
C ASN A 441 24.98 16.46 -6.39
N TRP A 442 24.75 15.36 -5.66
CA TRP A 442 24.27 14.09 -6.18
C TRP A 442 22.91 13.77 -5.56
N HIS A 443 21.91 13.49 -6.37
CA HIS A 443 20.59 13.07 -5.96
C HIS A 443 20.48 11.55 -5.92
N GLY A 444 19.67 11.04 -5.00
CA GLY A 444 19.40 9.61 -4.88
C GLY A 444 18.11 9.15 -5.54
N ASN A 445 17.76 7.91 -5.24
CA ASN A 445 16.47 7.33 -5.58
C ASN A 445 15.34 8.03 -4.81
N TYR A 446 14.13 7.96 -5.34
CA TYR A 446 12.95 8.52 -4.71
C TYR A 446 11.70 7.70 -5.07
N GLN A 447 10.60 7.92 -4.35
CA GLN A 447 9.34 7.25 -4.65
C GLN A 447 8.63 7.99 -5.79
N PHE A 448 8.76 7.51 -7.04
CA PHE A 448 8.15 8.14 -8.23
C PHE A 448 6.64 8.32 -8.13
N ALA A 449 5.94 7.33 -7.56
CA ALA A 449 4.50 7.39 -7.33
C ALA A 449 4.13 8.44 -6.27
N GLY A 450 5.07 8.73 -5.37
CA GLY A 450 4.90 9.59 -4.22
C GLY A 450 3.82 9.11 -3.26
N ILE A 451 3.43 10.01 -2.36
CA ILE A 451 2.29 9.83 -1.46
C ILE A 451 1.28 10.96 -1.70
N SER A 452 0.00 10.60 -1.84
CA SER A 452 -1.08 11.55 -2.13
C SER A 452 -1.99 11.77 -0.93
N ALA A 453 -2.44 13.01 -0.77
CA ALA A 453 -3.55 13.33 0.13
C ALA A 453 -4.40 14.45 -0.44
N THR A 454 -5.71 14.37 -0.16
CA THR A 454 -6.66 15.44 -0.49
C THR A 454 -6.84 16.34 0.72
N THR A 455 -6.70 17.64 0.52
CA THR A 455 -7.02 18.64 1.55
C THR A 455 -8.52 18.67 1.83
N ILE A 456 -8.89 18.64 3.11
CA ILE A 456 -10.28 18.60 3.58
C ILE A 456 -10.57 19.78 4.51
N PRO A 457 -11.84 20.18 4.71
CA PRO A 457 -12.17 21.21 5.69
C PRO A 457 -11.71 20.80 7.09
N ARG A 458 -11.20 21.78 7.86
CA ARG A 458 -10.82 21.55 9.26
C ARG A 458 -12.06 21.31 10.13
N ALA A 459 -11.85 20.72 11.30
CA ALA A 459 -12.88 20.57 12.31
C ALA A 459 -13.42 21.97 12.71
N PRO A 460 -14.75 22.16 12.70
CA PRO A 460 -15.36 23.34 13.31
C PRO A 460 -14.97 23.44 14.79
N LYS A 461 -14.65 24.65 15.26
CA LYS A 461 -14.43 24.87 16.69
C LYS A 461 -15.79 24.85 17.39
N LEU A 462 -16.05 23.82 18.17
CA LEU A 462 -17.25 23.71 19.01
C LEU A 462 -17.21 24.81 20.09
N LEU A 463 -18.36 25.40 20.40
CA LEU A 463 -18.48 26.51 21.36
C LEU A 463 -19.17 26.06 22.63
N GLU A 464 -20.42 25.61 22.53
CA GLU A 464 -21.22 25.22 23.67
C GLU A 464 -22.22 24.11 23.32
N LEU A 465 -22.66 23.42 24.37
CA LEU A 465 -23.77 22.47 24.35
C LEU A 465 -24.70 22.82 25.52
N THR A 466 -25.87 23.35 25.21
CA THR A 466 -26.83 23.88 26.21
C THR A 466 -28.19 23.22 26.06
N GLY A 467 -28.93 23.06 27.16
CA GLY A 467 -30.27 22.48 27.14
C GLY A 467 -30.47 21.47 28.26
N ASP A 468 -31.40 20.54 28.05
CA ASP A 468 -31.81 19.54 29.04
C ASP A 468 -32.06 18.15 28.40
N SER A 469 -32.68 17.24 29.15
CA SER A 469 -32.98 15.87 28.73
C SER A 469 -33.94 15.76 27.53
N GLN A 470 -34.64 16.83 27.17
CA GLN A 470 -35.60 16.85 26.07
C GLN A 470 -35.04 17.54 24.82
N SER A 471 -34.12 18.49 25.00
CA SER A 471 -33.56 19.25 23.89
C SER A 471 -32.15 19.76 24.19
N LEU A 472 -31.20 19.45 23.31
CA LEU A 472 -29.82 19.94 23.38
C LEU A 472 -29.47 20.76 22.15
N THR A 473 -28.98 21.98 22.36
CA THR A 473 -28.51 22.88 21.32
C THR A 473 -26.98 22.95 21.34
N LEU A 474 -26.39 22.60 20.20
CA LEU A 474 -24.96 22.63 19.92
C LEU A 474 -24.64 23.87 19.06
N THR A 475 -23.62 24.64 19.41
CA THR A 475 -23.14 25.76 18.57
C THR A 475 -21.64 25.65 18.26
N TRP A 476 -21.23 26.16 17.09
CA TRP A 476 -19.84 26.11 16.63
C TRP A 476 -19.46 27.33 15.78
N LYS A 477 -18.15 27.54 15.57
CA LYS A 477 -17.66 28.57 14.66
C LYS A 477 -17.73 28.13 13.20
N THR A 478 -18.03 29.06 12.30
CA THR A 478 -17.98 28.86 10.85
C THR A 478 -16.59 28.43 10.38
N VAL A 479 -16.54 27.45 9.48
CA VAL A 479 -15.36 27.03 8.72
C VAL A 479 -15.40 27.67 7.34
N SER A 480 -14.32 28.37 6.97
CA SER A 480 -14.21 29.05 5.66
C SER A 480 -14.39 28.06 4.51
N LYS A 481 -15.12 28.49 3.46
CA LYS A 481 -15.45 27.74 2.24
C LYS A 481 -16.30 26.48 2.42
N ALA A 482 -16.66 26.06 3.63
CA ALA A 482 -17.54 24.89 3.84
C ALA A 482 -18.92 25.12 3.20
N ASP A 483 -19.45 24.17 2.44
CA ASP A 483 -20.82 24.19 1.87
C ASP A 483 -21.89 23.87 2.90
N GLY A 484 -21.53 23.13 3.94
CA GLY A 484 -22.36 22.95 5.10
C GLY A 484 -21.71 22.17 6.23
N TYR A 485 -22.54 21.75 7.18
CA TYR A 485 -22.13 21.01 8.36
C TYR A 485 -22.98 19.77 8.56
N ALA A 486 -22.31 18.65 8.85
CA ALA A 486 -22.93 17.44 9.32
C ALA A 486 -22.65 17.30 10.82
N VAL A 487 -23.70 17.12 11.61
CA VAL A 487 -23.64 16.94 13.05
C VAL A 487 -23.66 15.45 13.35
N PHE A 488 -22.72 15.02 14.18
CA PHE A 488 -22.56 13.65 14.62
C PHE A 488 -22.80 13.57 16.11
N ARG A 489 -23.49 12.50 16.52
CA ARG A 489 -23.72 12.14 17.92
C ARG A 489 -23.26 10.72 18.15
N LYS A 490 -22.80 10.42 19.35
CA LYS A 490 -22.72 9.03 19.84
C LYS A 490 -23.15 8.95 21.28
N ILE A 491 -23.65 7.79 21.67
CA ILE A 491 -23.71 7.39 23.08
C ILE A 491 -22.27 7.09 23.51
N CYS A 492 -21.86 7.52 24.72
CA CYS A 492 -20.53 7.24 25.22
C CYS A 492 -20.26 5.72 25.21
N GLY A 493 -19.10 5.30 24.67
CA GLY A 493 -18.76 3.88 24.45
C GLY A 493 -19.26 3.29 23.12
N GLY A 494 -20.10 4.01 22.36
CA GLY A 494 -20.60 3.62 21.04
C GLY A 494 -19.87 4.28 19.85
N SER A 495 -20.44 4.10 18.67
CA SER A 495 -19.96 4.68 17.40
C SER A 495 -20.65 6.00 17.06
N TRP A 496 -19.93 6.88 16.36
CA TRP A 496 -20.49 8.11 15.80
C TRP A 496 -21.55 7.82 14.73
N ILE A 497 -22.71 8.46 14.86
CA ILE A 497 -23.78 8.49 13.85
C ILE A 497 -24.02 9.93 13.39
N GLU A 498 -24.28 10.13 12.11
CA GLU A 498 -24.74 11.43 11.60
C GLU A 498 -26.20 11.62 12.01
N VAL A 499 -26.50 12.69 12.77
CA VAL A 499 -27.85 13.00 13.24
C VAL A 499 -28.51 14.13 12.45
N ALA A 500 -27.72 14.97 11.78
CA ALA A 500 -28.24 16.03 10.93
C ALA A 500 -27.23 16.51 9.89
N ASP A 501 -27.76 16.96 8.75
CA ASP A 501 -27.13 17.91 7.84
C ASP A 501 -27.85 19.24 8.01
N VAL A 502 -27.15 20.27 8.46
CA VAL A 502 -27.75 21.58 8.76
C VAL A 502 -27.43 22.63 7.70
N GLY A 503 -26.88 22.22 6.56
CA GLY A 503 -26.43 23.18 5.54
C GLY A 503 -25.46 24.19 6.13
N LYS A 504 -25.70 25.49 5.89
CA LYS A 504 -24.81 26.57 6.34
C LYS A 504 -25.03 27.01 7.80
N GLU A 505 -26.02 26.46 8.49
CA GLU A 505 -26.30 26.81 9.88
C GLU A 505 -25.12 26.43 10.78
N THR A 506 -24.87 27.25 11.81
CA THR A 506 -23.80 27.01 12.80
C THR A 506 -24.34 26.63 14.17
N GLN A 507 -25.58 26.14 14.19
CA GLN A 507 -26.24 25.60 15.36
C GLN A 507 -27.13 24.42 14.97
N TYR A 508 -27.33 23.51 15.91
CA TYR A 508 -28.27 22.40 15.77
C TYR A 508 -28.93 22.09 17.10
N THR A 509 -30.24 21.88 17.08
CA THR A 509 -31.00 21.43 18.25
C THR A 509 -31.45 19.99 18.03
N ASP A 510 -31.00 19.11 18.91
CA ASP A 510 -31.35 17.70 18.95
C ASP A 510 -32.46 17.46 19.98
N THR A 511 -33.60 16.96 19.52
CA THR A 511 -34.75 16.62 20.36
C THR A 511 -34.94 15.11 20.52
N ASN A 512 -34.09 14.29 19.91
CA ASN A 512 -34.23 12.83 19.88
C ASN A 512 -33.26 12.17 20.88
N LEU A 513 -33.38 12.54 22.16
CA LEU A 513 -32.39 12.25 23.21
C LEU A 513 -32.70 11.01 24.06
N PHE A 514 -33.57 10.11 23.58
CA PHE A 514 -33.93 8.86 24.28
C PHE A 514 -34.37 9.10 25.74
N GLY A 515 -35.24 10.09 25.96
CA GLY A 515 -35.69 10.47 27.31
C GLY A 515 -34.63 11.16 28.18
N GLY A 516 -33.42 11.37 27.66
CA GLY A 516 -32.29 11.92 28.39
C GLY A 516 -31.73 10.96 29.43
N GLU A 517 -31.74 9.66 29.11
CA GLU A 517 -31.29 8.59 30.02
C GLU A 517 -29.83 8.19 29.82
N VAL A 518 -29.16 8.66 28.77
CA VAL A 518 -27.82 8.19 28.40
C VAL A 518 -26.85 9.36 28.11
N PRO A 519 -25.55 9.24 28.45
CA PRO A 519 -24.57 10.28 28.15
C PRO A 519 -24.20 10.32 26.68
N PHE A 520 -24.17 11.52 26.09
CA PHE A 520 -23.89 11.74 24.66
C PHE A 520 -22.61 12.53 24.44
N GLN A 521 -21.97 12.27 23.31
CA GLN A 521 -20.96 13.16 22.74
C GLN A 521 -21.43 13.67 21.38
N TYR A 522 -21.17 14.94 21.11
CA TYR A 522 -21.44 15.58 19.82
C TYR A 522 -20.15 16.07 19.17
N THR A 523 -20.03 15.89 17.86
CA THR A 523 -19.03 16.59 17.05
C THR A 523 -19.67 17.08 15.77
N VAL A 524 -19.03 18.05 15.12
CA VAL A 524 -19.47 18.57 13.83
C VAL A 524 -18.36 18.38 12.83
N ARG A 525 -18.73 18.07 11.58
CA ARG A 525 -17.82 18.02 10.44
C ARG A 525 -18.32 19.03 9.41
N ALA A 526 -17.48 20.00 9.06
CA ALA A 526 -17.72 20.82 7.89
C ALA A 526 -17.56 19.96 6.62
N TYR A 527 -18.35 20.22 5.58
CA TYR A 527 -18.21 19.53 4.29
C TYR A 527 -18.21 20.52 3.13
N MET A 528 -17.67 20.12 1.99
CA MET A 528 -17.99 20.74 0.69
C MET A 528 -18.53 19.68 -0.27
N ARG A 529 -19.11 20.12 -1.38
CA ARG A 529 -19.59 19.24 -2.44
C ARG A 529 -18.58 19.19 -3.59
N ASP A 530 -18.32 17.99 -4.10
CA ASP A 530 -17.53 17.81 -5.31
C ASP A 530 -18.32 18.20 -6.58
N LYS A 531 -17.72 18.04 -7.76
CA LYS A 531 -18.37 18.35 -9.05
C LYS A 531 -19.61 17.48 -9.33
N THR A 532 -19.75 16.33 -8.67
CA THR A 532 -20.92 15.44 -8.79
C THR A 532 -22.02 15.79 -7.78
N GLY A 533 -21.73 16.70 -6.83
CA GLY A 533 -22.62 17.09 -5.75
C GLY A 533 -22.47 16.27 -4.46
N ALA A 534 -21.55 15.31 -4.43
CA ALA A 534 -21.30 14.44 -3.28
C ALA A 534 -20.58 15.19 -2.16
N ARG A 535 -21.00 14.96 -0.89
CA ARG A 535 -20.38 15.60 0.28
C ARG A 535 -19.07 14.92 0.61
N ILE A 536 -17.99 15.69 0.73
CA ILE A 536 -16.74 15.21 1.32
C ILE A 536 -16.60 15.87 2.69
N LEU A 537 -16.71 15.04 3.72
CA LEU A 537 -16.68 15.47 5.11
C LEU A 537 -15.25 15.77 5.56
N GLY A 538 -15.05 16.93 6.19
CA GLY A 538 -13.82 17.35 6.83
C GLY A 538 -13.46 16.54 8.07
N SER A 539 -12.42 16.96 8.79
CA SER A 539 -12.09 16.37 10.09
C SER A 539 -13.13 16.72 11.16
N SER A 540 -13.16 15.96 12.25
CA SER A 540 -13.97 16.23 13.46
C SER A 540 -13.09 16.52 14.66
N ASP A 541 -13.67 17.12 15.70
CA ASP A 541 -13.07 17.09 17.04
C ASP A 541 -13.27 15.69 17.63
N ALA A 542 -12.17 14.98 17.93
CA ALA A 542 -12.24 13.61 18.42
C ALA A 542 -12.88 13.50 19.82
N ASN A 543 -12.73 14.55 20.64
CA ASN A 543 -13.34 14.62 21.97
C ASN A 543 -14.80 15.08 21.86
N GLY A 544 -15.09 16.01 20.94
CA GLY A 544 -16.42 16.59 20.80
C GLY A 544 -16.88 17.36 22.07
N LEU A 545 -18.18 17.59 22.21
CA LEU A 545 -18.81 18.10 23.44
C LEU A 545 -19.60 16.99 24.14
N LEU A 546 -19.39 16.85 25.44
CA LEU A 546 -20.05 15.85 26.28
C LEU A 546 -21.32 16.45 26.91
N TRP A 547 -22.41 15.69 26.89
CA TRP A 547 -23.58 15.89 27.75
C TRP A 547 -23.78 14.69 28.66
N LEU A 548 -24.16 14.97 29.91
CA LEU A 548 -24.40 13.97 30.94
C LEU A 548 -25.84 14.08 31.44
N PRO A 549 -26.58 12.96 31.53
CA PRO A 549 -27.84 12.96 32.23
C PRO A 549 -27.62 13.12 33.74
N GLN A 550 -28.68 13.40 34.48
CA GLN A 550 -28.67 13.42 35.95
C GLN A 550 -29.74 12.45 36.45
N LEU A 551 -29.41 11.15 36.45
CA LEU A 551 -30.36 10.10 36.83
C LEU A 551 -30.41 9.96 38.35
N GLN A 552 -31.62 10.02 38.89
CA GLN A 552 -31.87 9.81 40.32
C GLN A 552 -32.39 8.40 40.64
N ASP A 553 -32.85 7.68 39.61
CA ASP A 553 -33.33 6.32 39.72
C ASP A 553 -32.52 5.43 38.78
N ILE A 554 -31.89 4.41 39.34
CA ILE A 554 -31.12 3.39 38.66
C ILE A 554 -31.59 1.99 39.10
N GLY A 555 -32.82 1.88 39.63
CA GLY A 555 -33.36 0.61 40.13
C GLY A 555 -32.59 0.03 41.31
N LEU A 556 -31.97 0.89 42.14
CA LEU A 556 -31.19 0.48 43.29
C LEU A 556 -32.09 -0.16 44.35
N THR A 557 -31.77 -1.41 44.67
CA THR A 557 -32.38 -2.20 45.72
C THR A 557 -31.31 -2.74 46.65
N ALA A 558 -31.67 -2.97 47.90
CA ALA A 558 -30.86 -3.74 48.82
C ALA A 558 -31.72 -4.77 49.56
N SER A 559 -31.20 -5.98 49.71
CA SER A 559 -31.84 -7.04 50.49
C SER A 559 -30.92 -7.48 51.62
N ALA A 560 -31.45 -7.46 52.84
CA ALA A 560 -30.75 -8.03 53.98
C ALA A 560 -30.88 -9.56 53.93
N GLU A 561 -29.74 -10.24 54.01
CA GLU A 561 -29.65 -11.69 54.08
C GLU A 561 -28.86 -12.10 55.33
N SER A 562 -28.73 -13.41 55.55
CA SER A 562 -27.99 -13.95 56.68
C SER A 562 -26.53 -13.52 56.66
N GLY A 563 -26.17 -12.55 57.50
CA GLY A 563 -24.81 -12.06 57.66
C GLY A 563 -24.27 -11.18 56.51
N ARG A 564 -25.11 -10.73 55.58
CA ARG A 564 -24.71 -9.83 54.48
C ARG A 564 -25.85 -8.95 54.00
N ILE A 565 -25.55 -7.94 53.19
CA ILE A 565 -26.54 -7.20 52.41
C ILE A 565 -26.17 -7.29 50.94
N VAL A 566 -27.13 -7.68 50.10
CA VAL A 566 -26.96 -7.71 48.65
C VAL A 566 -27.52 -6.41 48.10
N VAL A 567 -26.67 -5.60 47.48
CA VAL A 567 -27.03 -4.33 46.84
C VAL A 567 -27.09 -4.60 45.34
N SER A 568 -28.22 -4.33 44.68
CA SER A 568 -28.40 -4.57 43.25
C SER A 568 -29.02 -3.35 42.58
N TRP A 569 -28.58 -3.02 41.38
CA TRP A 569 -29.10 -1.90 40.58
C TRP A 569 -29.28 -2.34 39.13
N GLU A 570 -29.98 -1.52 38.34
CA GLU A 570 -30.06 -1.70 36.90
C GLU A 570 -28.78 -1.16 36.23
N PRO A 571 -28.20 -1.88 35.26
CA PRO A 571 -27.06 -1.38 34.50
C PRO A 571 -27.34 -0.01 33.87
N VAL A 572 -26.55 1.00 34.24
CA VAL A 572 -26.64 2.36 33.72
C VAL A 572 -25.86 2.48 32.42
N SER A 573 -26.56 2.79 31.33
CA SER A 573 -25.97 2.93 30.00
C SER A 573 -24.91 4.04 29.95
N GLY A 574 -23.74 3.75 29.37
CA GLY A 574 -22.62 4.68 29.26
C GLY A 574 -21.77 4.82 30.53
N ALA A 575 -22.11 4.12 31.62
CA ALA A 575 -21.25 4.03 32.79
C ALA A 575 -19.99 3.23 32.44
N GLY A 576 -18.81 3.76 32.77
CA GLY A 576 -17.56 3.02 32.78
C GLY A 576 -17.26 2.38 34.15
N LYS A 577 -17.83 2.96 35.22
CA LYS A 577 -17.61 2.54 36.60
C LYS A 577 -18.84 2.77 37.49
N TYR A 578 -18.90 2.05 38.60
CA TYR A 578 -19.82 2.29 39.71
C TYR A 578 -19.05 2.46 41.01
N TYR A 579 -19.45 3.46 41.80
CA TYR A 579 -19.00 3.66 43.18
C TYR A 579 -20.13 3.26 44.12
N ILE A 580 -19.84 2.37 45.06
CA ILE A 580 -20.79 1.90 46.05
C ILE A 580 -20.36 2.43 47.40
N GLU A 581 -21.25 3.17 48.04
CA GLU A 581 -21.04 3.77 49.35
C GLU A 581 -22.12 3.29 50.32
N ARG A 582 -21.78 3.20 51.61
CA ARG A 582 -22.74 2.93 52.69
C ARG A 582 -22.63 3.95 53.82
N ARG A 583 -23.71 4.11 54.59
CA ARG A 583 -23.71 4.88 55.84
C ARG A 583 -24.56 4.24 56.93
N THR A 584 -24.25 4.58 58.18
CA THR A 584 -25.08 4.28 59.37
C THR A 584 -25.91 5.49 59.80
N LYS A 585 -26.88 5.28 60.70
CA LYS A 585 -27.76 6.36 61.16
C LYS A 585 -26.96 7.46 61.88
N GLY A 586 -26.92 8.65 61.31
CA GLY A 586 -26.16 9.80 61.82
C GLY A 586 -24.68 9.82 61.41
N GLY A 587 -24.22 8.84 60.62
CA GLY A 587 -22.87 8.78 60.05
C GLY A 587 -22.78 9.37 58.63
N GLY A 588 -21.55 9.56 58.15
CA GLY A 588 -21.26 9.96 56.76
C GLY A 588 -21.23 8.77 55.78
N TRP A 589 -21.22 9.07 54.49
CA TRP A 589 -21.03 8.08 53.43
C TRP A 589 -19.58 7.58 53.40
N THR A 590 -19.40 6.27 53.26
CA THR A 590 -18.09 5.61 53.13
C THR A 590 -18.13 4.72 51.89
N GLU A 591 -17.18 4.90 50.97
CA GLU A 591 -17.01 4.03 49.81
C GLU A 591 -16.54 2.64 50.25
N ILE A 592 -17.24 1.60 49.76
CA ILE A 592 -16.96 0.20 50.08
C ILE A 592 -16.51 -0.60 48.86
N ALA A 593 -16.80 -0.11 47.65
CA ALA A 593 -16.35 -0.73 46.41
C ALA A 593 -16.35 0.25 45.22
N GLU A 594 -15.43 0.00 44.28
CA GLU A 594 -15.42 0.53 42.92
C GLU A 594 -15.50 -0.66 41.96
N LEU A 595 -16.47 -0.65 41.04
CA LEU A 595 -16.68 -1.73 40.06
C LEU A 595 -16.57 -1.19 38.63
N ILE A 596 -15.95 -1.96 37.72
CA ILE A 596 -15.90 -1.63 36.29
C ILE A 596 -17.20 -2.10 35.64
N SER A 597 -17.79 -1.24 34.81
CA SER A 597 -19.02 -1.53 34.07
C SER A 597 -18.83 -2.74 33.14
N GLY A 598 -19.62 -3.79 33.38
CA GLY A 598 -19.55 -5.08 32.68
C GLY A 598 -19.32 -6.30 33.58
N GLU A 599 -18.89 -6.10 34.84
CA GLU A 599 -18.56 -7.20 35.75
C GLU A 599 -19.70 -7.58 36.72
N ALA A 600 -20.49 -6.62 37.21
CA ALA A 600 -21.71 -6.89 37.99
C ALA A 600 -22.57 -5.63 38.13
N ALA A 601 -23.90 -5.80 38.18
CA ALA A 601 -24.85 -4.76 38.62
C ALA A 601 -25.34 -5.03 40.06
N SER A 602 -24.52 -5.76 40.82
CA SER A 602 -24.76 -6.09 42.21
C SER A 602 -23.46 -6.22 42.98
N LEU A 603 -23.53 -6.03 44.30
CA LEU A 603 -22.45 -6.16 45.27
C LEU A 603 -22.97 -6.86 46.52
N GLU A 604 -22.25 -7.88 47.01
CA GLU A 604 -22.49 -8.44 48.34
C GLU A 604 -21.63 -7.71 49.38
N ASP A 605 -22.25 -6.91 50.25
CA ASP A 605 -21.58 -6.32 51.40
C ASP A 605 -21.53 -7.34 52.56
N LEU A 606 -20.46 -8.15 52.56
CA LEU A 606 -20.13 -9.10 53.63
C LEU A 606 -19.57 -8.42 54.88
N THR A 607 -19.30 -7.10 54.83
CA THR A 607 -18.73 -6.32 55.93
C THR A 607 -19.81 -5.60 56.74
N ALA A 608 -21.09 -5.77 56.40
CA ALA A 608 -22.21 -5.19 57.13
C ALA A 608 -22.38 -5.87 58.49
N GLU A 609 -22.29 -5.09 59.58
CA GLU A 609 -22.42 -5.62 60.93
C GLU A 609 -23.86 -6.02 61.25
N LYS A 610 -24.01 -7.16 61.92
CA LYS A 610 -25.31 -7.70 62.34
C LYS A 610 -25.99 -6.73 63.33
N GLY A 611 -27.28 -6.48 63.14
CA GLY A 611 -28.04 -5.56 64.01
C GLY A 611 -27.80 -4.07 63.74
N VAL A 612 -26.87 -3.72 62.84
CA VAL A 612 -26.63 -2.34 62.40
C VAL A 612 -27.39 -2.10 61.10
N ALA A 613 -28.19 -1.04 61.08
CA ALA A 613 -28.94 -0.66 59.90
C ALA A 613 -28.09 0.26 59.00
N TYR A 614 -28.01 -0.08 57.72
CA TYR A 614 -27.25 0.64 56.70
C TYR A 614 -28.16 1.19 55.60
N GLN A 615 -27.76 2.31 55.00
CA GLN A 615 -28.29 2.79 53.74
C GLN A 615 -27.15 2.76 52.71
N TYR A 616 -27.48 2.43 51.46
CA TYR A 616 -26.51 2.34 50.37
C TYR A 616 -26.75 3.43 49.36
N ARG A 617 -25.67 3.87 48.72
CA ARG A 617 -25.68 4.77 47.57
C ARG A 617 -24.84 4.16 46.47
N VAL A 618 -25.37 4.13 45.27
CA VAL A 618 -24.64 3.70 44.08
C VAL A 618 -24.58 4.89 43.13
N THR A 619 -23.37 5.21 42.67
CA THR A 619 -23.10 6.31 41.74
C THR A 619 -22.41 5.78 40.48
N ALA A 620 -23.02 6.00 39.32
CA ALA A 620 -22.42 5.67 38.02
C ALA A 620 -21.54 6.82 37.51
N ALA A 621 -20.40 6.46 36.94
CA ALA A 621 -19.41 7.41 36.42
C ALA A 621 -18.85 6.98 35.07
N LEU A 622 -18.32 7.94 34.30
CA LEU A 622 -17.59 7.73 33.05
C LEU A 622 -16.33 8.59 32.99
N THR A 623 -15.37 8.18 32.17
CA THR A 623 -14.15 8.96 31.90
C THR A 623 -14.27 9.67 30.55
N TYR A 624 -14.10 10.99 30.55
CA TYR A 624 -14.11 11.84 29.36
C TYR A 624 -12.93 12.81 29.40
N SER A 625 -12.19 12.90 28.29
CA SER A 625 -11.01 13.78 28.18
C SER A 625 -10.00 13.65 29.35
N LYS A 626 -9.81 12.40 29.84
CA LYS A 626 -8.95 12.03 30.98
C LYS A 626 -9.45 12.47 32.36
N GLU A 627 -10.67 13.01 32.45
CA GLU A 627 -11.33 13.36 33.70
C GLU A 627 -12.53 12.45 33.93
N GLU A 628 -12.90 12.24 35.20
CA GLU A 628 -14.04 11.41 35.57
C GLU A 628 -15.27 12.28 35.89
N TYR A 629 -16.43 11.83 35.42
CA TYR A 629 -17.71 12.50 35.61
C TYR A 629 -18.75 11.53 36.18
N ARG A 630 -19.40 11.93 37.28
CA ARG A 630 -20.52 11.21 37.92
C ARG A 630 -21.84 11.74 37.37
N PHE A 631 -22.73 10.86 36.93
CA PHE A 631 -23.93 11.27 36.18
C PHE A 631 -25.23 10.55 36.56
N ALA A 632 -25.15 9.50 37.38
CA ALA A 632 -26.32 8.85 37.97
C ALA A 632 -26.02 8.50 39.42
N SER A 633 -26.98 8.75 40.32
CA SER A 633 -26.82 8.35 41.72
C SER A 633 -28.17 8.11 42.37
N GLN A 634 -28.30 6.99 43.08
CA GLN A 634 -29.48 6.67 43.87
C GLN A 634 -29.07 6.21 45.27
N GLU A 635 -29.88 6.55 46.27
CA GLU A 635 -29.78 6.03 47.63
C GLU A 635 -30.92 5.03 47.88
N THR A 636 -30.71 4.01 48.70
CA THR A 636 -31.82 3.11 49.09
C THR A 636 -32.83 3.86 49.95
N ASP A 637 -34.13 3.70 49.69
CA ASP A 637 -35.17 4.41 50.47
C ASP A 637 -35.31 3.91 51.92
N ALA A 638 -34.87 2.67 52.16
CA ALA A 638 -34.94 2.02 53.45
C ALA A 638 -33.55 1.80 54.06
N TRP A 639 -33.57 1.62 55.39
CA TRP A 639 -32.43 1.13 56.14
C TRP A 639 -32.48 -0.40 56.15
N HIS A 640 -31.38 -1.05 55.76
CA HIS A 640 -31.25 -2.49 55.67
C HIS A 640 -30.38 -3.01 56.80
N CYS A 641 -30.90 -3.95 57.58
CA CYS A 641 -30.22 -4.52 58.74
C CYS A 641 -30.05 -6.02 58.50
N PRO A 642 -28.82 -6.57 58.48
CA PRO A 642 -28.60 -8.00 58.31
C PRO A 642 -29.26 -8.73 59.49
N THR A 643 -30.17 -9.67 59.20
CA THR A 643 -30.85 -10.45 60.23
C THR A 643 -29.96 -11.57 60.75
N GLN A 644 -30.16 -11.92 62.02
CA GLN A 644 -29.63 -13.14 62.61
C GLN A 644 -30.52 -14.31 62.15
N ASP A 645 -29.97 -15.28 61.44
CA ASP A 645 -30.69 -16.55 61.26
C ASP A 645 -30.69 -17.33 62.58
N SER A 646 -31.85 -17.91 62.89
CA SER A 646 -31.91 -19.19 63.59
C SER A 646 -31.23 -20.24 62.72
N VAL A 647 -29.90 -20.29 62.77
CA VAL A 647 -29.14 -21.43 62.25
C VAL A 647 -29.39 -22.57 63.24
N VAL A 648 -30.14 -23.60 62.83
CA VAL A 648 -29.92 -24.92 63.44
C VAL A 648 -28.56 -25.35 62.92
N ALA A 649 -27.52 -25.13 63.73
CA ALA A 649 -26.22 -25.72 63.48
C ALA A 649 -26.41 -27.24 63.64
N ASP A 650 -26.30 -27.99 62.55
CA ASP A 650 -26.34 -29.45 62.63
C ASP A 650 -25.09 -29.89 63.42
N SER A 651 -25.32 -30.54 64.55
CA SER A 651 -24.26 -31.07 65.39
C SER A 651 -23.75 -32.38 64.77
N PRO A 652 -22.44 -32.51 64.50
CA PRO A 652 -21.90 -33.75 63.96
C PRO A 652 -22.10 -34.86 65.00
N GLU A 653 -22.77 -35.94 64.59
CA GLU A 653 -22.99 -37.10 65.45
C GLU A 653 -21.91 -38.12 65.16
N ILE A 654 -21.19 -38.58 66.18
CA ILE A 654 -20.22 -39.67 66.05
C ILE A 654 -21.02 -40.94 65.71
N VAL A 655 -20.97 -41.34 64.43
CA VAL A 655 -21.67 -42.52 63.89
C VAL A 655 -21.09 -43.78 64.50
N PHE A 656 -19.78 -43.84 64.67
CA PHE A 656 -19.12 -44.85 65.47
C PHE A 656 -17.77 -44.37 66.01
N ALA A 657 -17.42 -44.92 67.16
CA ALA A 657 -16.10 -44.85 67.76
C ALA A 657 -15.69 -46.29 68.11
N ARG A 658 -14.60 -46.79 67.55
CA ARG A 658 -14.15 -48.17 67.77
C ARG A 658 -12.65 -48.26 67.98
N GLN A 659 -12.24 -49.22 68.81
CA GLN A 659 -10.84 -49.53 69.00
C GLN A 659 -10.28 -50.30 67.80
N ILE A 660 -9.11 -49.88 67.32
CA ILE A 660 -8.31 -50.57 66.29
C ILE A 660 -6.87 -50.64 66.78
N GLY A 661 -6.42 -51.82 67.19
CA GLY A 661 -5.16 -51.98 67.90
C GLY A 661 -5.17 -51.20 69.22
N GLN A 662 -4.19 -50.33 69.42
CA GLN A 662 -4.12 -49.46 70.60
C GLN A 662 -4.88 -48.13 70.42
N GLY A 663 -5.26 -47.74 69.20
CA GLY A 663 -5.92 -46.46 68.91
C GLY A 663 -7.45 -46.53 68.75
N ILE A 664 -8.09 -45.37 68.66
CA ILE A 664 -9.54 -45.21 68.44
C ILE A 664 -9.81 -44.54 67.09
N GLU A 665 -10.62 -45.19 66.25
CA GLU A 665 -11.16 -44.61 65.03
C GLU A 665 -12.51 -43.95 65.33
N LEU A 666 -12.64 -42.66 64.98
CA LEU A 666 -13.85 -41.86 65.07
C LEU A 666 -14.35 -41.51 63.67
N VAL A 667 -15.63 -41.73 63.41
CA VAL A 667 -16.31 -41.25 62.18
C VAL A 667 -17.62 -40.59 62.58
N TRP A 668 -17.90 -39.42 62.00
CA TRP A 668 -19.10 -38.64 62.30
C TRP A 668 -19.86 -38.19 61.04
N THR A 669 -21.11 -37.80 61.24
CA THR A 669 -21.91 -37.17 60.18
C THR A 669 -21.34 -35.79 59.86
N PRO A 670 -21.13 -35.43 58.57
CA PRO A 670 -20.69 -34.09 58.22
C PRO A 670 -21.76 -33.05 58.55
N ALA A 671 -21.36 -31.97 59.23
CA ALA A 671 -22.21 -30.80 59.45
C ALA A 671 -22.23 -29.90 58.20
N SER A 672 -23.43 -29.53 57.75
CA SER A 672 -23.64 -28.65 56.60
C SER A 672 -22.92 -27.31 56.84
N ASN A 673 -21.96 -26.97 55.97
CA ASN A 673 -21.12 -25.76 56.01
C ASN A 673 -19.96 -25.72 57.02
N ALA A 674 -19.63 -26.82 57.70
CA ALA A 674 -18.43 -26.89 58.52
C ALA A 674 -17.16 -26.93 57.65
N GLY A 675 -16.21 -26.04 57.91
CA GLY A 675 -14.91 -26.00 57.22
C GLY A 675 -13.87 -26.93 57.84
N ALA A 676 -14.05 -27.27 59.13
CA ALA A 676 -13.22 -28.22 59.88
C ALA A 676 -13.99 -28.69 61.14
N TYR A 677 -13.38 -29.61 61.90
CA TYR A 677 -13.92 -30.08 63.18
C TYR A 677 -12.88 -30.02 64.29
N ARG A 678 -13.29 -29.70 65.51
CA ARG A 678 -12.49 -29.80 66.73
C ARG A 678 -12.86 -31.06 67.49
N ILE A 679 -11.86 -31.78 67.97
CA ILE A 679 -12.04 -33.08 68.64
C ILE A 679 -11.57 -32.95 70.07
N TYR A 680 -12.46 -33.31 71.00
CA TYR A 680 -12.21 -33.33 72.43
C TYR A 680 -12.14 -34.77 72.92
N LYS A 681 -11.34 -34.99 73.96
CA LYS A 681 -11.12 -36.28 74.60
C LYS A 681 -11.16 -36.16 76.12
N LYS A 682 -11.75 -37.16 76.77
CA LYS A 682 -11.78 -37.35 78.22
C LYS A 682 -11.48 -38.81 78.58
N THR A 683 -10.64 -39.05 79.58
CA THR A 683 -10.42 -40.40 80.16
C THR A 683 -11.01 -40.46 81.56
N GLU A 684 -10.95 -41.61 82.25
CA GLU A 684 -11.46 -41.69 83.62
C GLU A 684 -10.64 -40.83 84.59
N THR A 685 -9.34 -40.66 84.30
CA THR A 685 -8.42 -39.88 85.14
C THR A 685 -8.21 -38.43 84.70
N SER A 686 -8.76 -38.00 83.57
CA SER A 686 -8.59 -36.64 83.03
C SER A 686 -9.92 -35.97 82.68
N ASP A 687 -9.97 -34.64 82.72
CA ASP A 687 -11.12 -33.88 82.22
C ASP A 687 -11.01 -33.62 80.70
N TRP A 688 -12.05 -33.04 80.09
CA TRP A 688 -12.06 -32.76 78.64
C TRP A 688 -10.86 -31.94 78.19
N THR A 689 -10.10 -32.48 77.24
CA THR A 689 -8.97 -31.83 76.59
C THR A 689 -9.17 -31.79 75.08
N VAL A 690 -8.67 -30.73 74.43
CA VAL A 690 -8.69 -30.67 72.96
C VAL A 690 -7.60 -31.58 72.41
N LEU A 691 -8.01 -32.62 71.70
CA LEU A 691 -7.13 -33.56 71.02
C LEU A 691 -6.69 -33.01 69.65
N LYS A 692 -7.61 -32.34 68.95
CA LYS A 692 -7.33 -31.72 67.65
C LYS A 692 -8.13 -30.43 67.49
N GLU A 693 -7.43 -29.31 67.30
CA GLU A 693 -8.05 -28.00 67.08
C GLU A 693 -8.73 -27.85 65.71
N SER A 694 -8.28 -28.59 64.70
CA SER A 694 -8.83 -28.55 63.35
C SER A 694 -8.52 -29.85 62.60
N ALA A 695 -9.55 -30.66 62.40
CA ALA A 695 -9.55 -31.86 61.57
C ALA A 695 -10.31 -31.56 60.27
N ALA A 696 -9.68 -31.89 59.14
CA ALA A 696 -10.33 -31.83 57.83
C ALA A 696 -11.04 -33.16 57.54
N GLY A 697 -12.22 -33.10 56.92
CA GLY A 697 -13.06 -34.28 56.66
C GLY A 697 -13.87 -34.71 57.88
N ASN A 698 -14.47 -35.90 57.82
CA ASN A 698 -15.45 -36.39 58.82
C ASN A 698 -15.00 -37.67 59.56
N ALA A 699 -13.69 -37.87 59.65
CA ALA A 699 -13.09 -38.98 60.37
C ALA A 699 -11.76 -38.56 61.03
N TYR A 700 -11.42 -39.22 62.14
CA TYR A 700 -10.16 -38.99 62.84
C TYR A 700 -9.71 -40.26 63.55
N PHE A 701 -8.40 -40.48 63.58
CA PHE A 701 -7.78 -41.58 64.30
C PHE A 701 -6.96 -41.04 65.48
N ASP A 702 -7.37 -41.37 66.70
CA ASP A 702 -6.62 -41.09 67.92
C ASP A 702 -5.64 -42.24 68.18
N SER A 703 -4.35 -41.97 68.07
CA SER A 703 -3.26 -42.96 68.20
C SER A 703 -2.94 -43.29 69.66
N LEU A 704 -3.94 -43.35 70.53
CA LEU A 704 -3.73 -43.36 71.98
C LEU A 704 -3.00 -44.62 72.49
N THR A 705 -2.20 -44.47 73.55
CA THR A 705 -1.74 -45.57 74.42
C THR A 705 -2.13 -45.23 75.86
N ALA A 706 -3.33 -45.62 76.27
CA ALA A 706 -3.84 -45.43 77.62
C ALA A 706 -3.63 -46.71 78.46
N GLU A 707 -2.41 -46.92 78.93
CA GLU A 707 -2.16 -47.97 79.91
C GLU A 707 -2.90 -47.64 81.22
N GLY A 708 -3.87 -48.48 81.59
CA GLY A 708 -4.59 -48.39 82.86
C GLY A 708 -5.94 -47.67 82.85
N GLU A 709 -6.45 -47.23 81.69
CA GLU A 709 -7.81 -46.67 81.56
C GLU A 709 -8.79 -47.75 81.07
N SER A 710 -10.00 -47.83 81.63
CA SER A 710 -11.05 -48.75 81.13
C SER A 710 -11.96 -48.15 80.06
N ALA A 711 -12.00 -46.81 79.93
CA ALA A 711 -12.86 -46.13 78.97
C ALA A 711 -12.28 -44.78 78.53
N VAL A 712 -12.70 -44.33 77.35
CA VAL A 712 -12.37 -42.99 76.81
C VAL A 712 -13.59 -42.40 76.10
N SER A 713 -13.87 -41.12 76.33
CA SER A 713 -14.98 -40.38 75.73
C SER A 713 -14.50 -39.32 74.75
N TYR A 714 -15.23 -39.13 73.65
CA TYR A 714 -14.93 -38.16 72.60
C TYR A 714 -16.12 -37.27 72.27
N ILE A 715 -15.86 -35.99 71.99
CA ILE A 715 -16.83 -35.05 71.39
C ILE A 715 -16.22 -34.46 70.12
N VAL A 716 -17.02 -34.36 69.07
CA VAL A 716 -16.66 -33.66 67.83
C VAL A 716 -17.50 -32.38 67.74
N GLN A 717 -16.84 -31.24 67.62
CA GLN A 717 -17.47 -29.92 67.45
C GLN A 717 -17.21 -29.41 66.03
N ALA A 718 -18.27 -29.03 65.31
CA ALA A 718 -18.13 -28.38 64.00
C ALA A 718 -17.53 -26.97 64.12
N LEU A 719 -16.64 -26.60 63.19
CA LEU A 719 -16.05 -25.27 63.10
C LEU A 719 -16.46 -24.57 61.79
N TYR A 720 -16.95 -23.35 61.91
CA TYR A 720 -17.48 -22.56 60.78
C TYR A 720 -16.59 -21.34 60.51
N GLY A 721 -16.24 -21.10 59.24
CA GLY A 721 -15.45 -19.95 58.76
C GLY A 721 -14.29 -20.30 57.81
N SER A 722 -13.74 -19.28 57.13
CA SER A 722 -12.49 -19.36 56.35
C SER A 722 -11.66 -18.07 56.53
N GLY A 723 -10.33 -18.14 56.41
CA GLY A 723 -9.49 -16.93 56.41
C GLY A 723 -9.15 -16.33 57.79
N GLY A 724 -9.00 -17.15 58.84
CA GLY A 724 -8.37 -16.74 60.10
C GLY A 724 -9.31 -16.31 61.24
N VAL A 725 -10.62 -16.28 61.02
CA VAL A 725 -11.63 -16.18 62.09
C VAL A 725 -12.54 -17.40 62.02
N VAL A 726 -12.50 -18.23 63.06
CA VAL A 726 -13.22 -19.51 63.16
C VAL A 726 -14.10 -19.47 64.41
N PHE A 727 -15.40 -19.79 64.26
CA PHE A 727 -16.33 -19.87 65.37
C PHE A 727 -16.73 -21.34 65.59
N GLY A 728 -16.79 -21.77 66.85
CA GLY A 728 -17.21 -23.14 67.21
C GLY A 728 -18.73 -23.27 67.21
N GLY A 729 -19.23 -24.39 66.68
CA GLY A 729 -20.62 -24.82 66.82
C GLY A 729 -20.98 -25.25 68.25
N GLU A 730 -22.12 -25.91 68.42
CA GLU A 730 -22.56 -26.40 69.72
C GLU A 730 -21.55 -27.38 70.34
N PHE A 731 -21.32 -27.26 71.65
CA PHE A 731 -20.51 -28.18 72.45
C PHE A 731 -21.31 -28.51 73.72
N SER A 732 -21.67 -29.78 73.88
CA SER A 732 -22.35 -30.31 75.06
C SER A 732 -21.73 -31.64 75.44
N GLU A 733 -21.63 -31.92 76.74
CA GLU A 733 -21.17 -33.23 77.23
C GLU A 733 -22.10 -34.37 76.79
N ASP A 734 -23.37 -34.07 76.48
CA ASP A 734 -24.34 -35.05 75.97
C ASP A 734 -23.99 -35.57 74.56
N MET A 735 -23.08 -34.90 73.85
CA MET A 735 -22.56 -35.32 72.55
C MET A 735 -21.43 -36.36 72.66
N ALA A 736 -21.04 -36.71 73.88
CA ALA A 736 -19.91 -37.60 74.12
C ALA A 736 -20.23 -39.05 73.76
N VAL A 737 -19.37 -39.67 72.94
CA VAL A 737 -19.38 -41.12 72.72
C VAL A 737 -18.23 -41.75 73.49
N THR A 738 -18.56 -42.73 74.34
CA THR A 738 -17.58 -43.43 75.18
C THR A 738 -17.28 -44.81 74.62
N VAL A 739 -15.99 -45.09 74.44
CA VAL A 739 -15.46 -46.40 74.02
C VAL A 739 -14.83 -47.08 75.22
N LEU A 740 -15.23 -48.33 75.49
CA LEU A 740 -14.57 -49.17 76.47
C LEU A 740 -13.30 -49.76 75.85
N LEU A 741 -12.18 -49.68 76.56
CA LEU A 741 -10.89 -50.16 76.07
C LEU A 741 -10.73 -51.64 76.42
N GLU A 742 -10.41 -52.46 75.41
CA GLU A 742 -10.02 -53.84 75.63
C GLU A 742 -8.61 -53.87 76.22
N GLN A 743 -8.45 -54.38 77.44
CA GLN A 743 -7.14 -54.58 78.06
C GLN A 743 -6.43 -55.75 77.36
N GLU A 744 -5.29 -55.49 76.72
CA GLU A 744 -4.39 -56.56 76.29
C GLU A 744 -3.88 -57.30 77.54
N GLY A 745 -4.24 -58.58 77.66
CA GLY A 745 -3.70 -59.53 78.63
C GLY A 745 -2.51 -60.29 78.06
#